data_AF-A0A162MU31-F1
#
_entry.id   AF-A0A162MU31-F1
#
_cell.length_a   1.000
_cell.length_b   1.000
_cell.length_c   1.000
_cell.angle_alpha   90.00
_cell.angle_beta   90.00
_cell.angle_gamma   90.00
#
_symmetry.space_group_name_H-M   'P 1'
#
loop_
_entity.id
_entity.type
_entity.pdbx_description
1 polymer ?
#
loop_
_entity_poly.entity_id
_entity_poly.type
_entity_poly.pdbx_seq_one_letter_code
_entity_poly.pdbx_strand_id
1 'polypeptide(L)'
;MIEILAKSHVKDGKKVTLSKHTSDVLKVFENIKRKLNKINSADLIEAIEIAIFLHDLGKVLPSFQIKSLGNKHYKPWDIYHEIPHSLFSVFWVDKDKLKAKFNNENYLNFIISSIAYHHWRENFDDFISRHNEIFIKLCQKVMEEWGEILKENLSQEFSSFNEYKDFIGINKKWTESIINRRSFTNLAVPPYKFDYEPLRGEIKKEWILISGFLQRCDHFASWCEEEGENLNEVEIEPKRENEVKDVIGNKIRDYAWQFKVLDGKTDKNIILIAPTGYGKTEFAFLWGKGNKFFYTLPLRSAVNQIYERAGEIFGENTTGLLHSDADAYILEKGIDETNTMKSYELAKQLSYPVIISTGDQFFPYALRPPGYEKVFATLSYSRLVIDEVQAYDPKACAIITKFMEWIYKMGGKFLLMTATLPKFIENRIRSLVIDLEIVNIYEKEKENFQKIFKHKLKIKLIENKKEGKNPEFELPEGEIEEIIKKANEGKRVLVILNTVDFAQRVYEKLMNKTSSPLKDNIFLLHSRFTFEDRKNKENEYIKKFENPKPSTENIGKILVATQVVEASLNIDADVLFTEICPLDALVQRIGRVLRRYFYKDGKIRNKSDNTEYNISQSEFKSFENEPNVYMWVFKEGLQSGRKKVYSEELIKFSIVWLWKKGKGDIETLLKEISQVETGIKDYDESVVEKIFKEEFSLLLEDNLKEKSKKQKKESKENIYETILKDNKLLDKLNEIEIELSEYDKYALVTLFYSTIKRNGNYLKEFFDTLSLLDAGWMSERKSEAERIFREIYDVGVVPKNKLEEFKNEIEKFIDKINLNKKGWSLFTCFKTEVLSKYVLYLPRYSLSNNPILVYEIIKIKLDEKWAKRIEKWLSGIYLYQGEYNEELGLKV
;
A
#
# COMPACT_ATOMS: atom_id res chain seq x y z
N MET A 1 10.88 -13.98 -49.02
CA MET A 1 11.19 -13.50 -47.66
C MET A 1 10.33 -14.31 -46.71
N ILE A 2 10.94 -15.01 -45.75
CA ILE A 2 10.18 -15.74 -44.72
C ILE A 2 9.87 -14.70 -43.63
N GLU A 3 8.61 -14.30 -43.52
CA GLU A 3 8.18 -13.36 -42.47
C GLU A 3 8.25 -14.03 -41.11
N ILE A 4 8.89 -13.36 -40.14
CA ILE A 4 8.88 -13.78 -38.74
C ILE A 4 7.79 -13.00 -38.01
N LEU A 5 6.81 -13.69 -37.44
CA LEU A 5 5.73 -13.05 -36.71
C LEU A 5 6.14 -12.78 -35.25
N ALA A 6 5.60 -11.73 -34.64
CA ALA A 6 5.69 -11.47 -33.20
C ALA A 6 4.41 -11.82 -32.44
N LYS A 7 3.25 -11.72 -33.12
CA LYS A 7 1.90 -11.88 -32.54
C LYS A 7 1.01 -12.74 -33.46
N SER A 8 0.12 -13.52 -32.86
CA SER A 8 -0.75 -14.49 -33.56
C SER A 8 -1.98 -13.84 -34.21
N HIS A 9 -2.63 -12.88 -33.52
CA HIS A 9 -3.78 -12.13 -34.01
C HIS A 9 -3.88 -10.76 -33.34
N VAL A 10 -4.37 -9.76 -34.08
CA VAL A 10 -4.57 -8.37 -33.63
C VAL A 10 -6.00 -7.91 -33.95
N LYS A 11 -6.54 -6.98 -33.16
CA LYS A 11 -7.74 -6.19 -33.48
C LYS A 11 -7.49 -5.54 -34.85
N ASP A 12 -8.28 -5.86 -35.87
CA ASP A 12 -8.13 -5.50 -37.31
C ASP A 12 -7.44 -6.54 -38.23
N GLY A 13 -7.05 -7.72 -37.73
CA GLY A 13 -6.66 -8.86 -38.57
C GLY A 13 -5.31 -8.74 -39.29
N LYS A 14 -4.51 -7.71 -38.99
CA LYS A 14 -3.14 -7.56 -39.51
C LYS A 14 -2.14 -8.32 -38.62
N LYS A 15 -1.21 -9.03 -39.26
CA LYS A 15 -0.09 -9.70 -38.56
C LYS A 15 0.99 -8.69 -38.20
N VAL A 16 1.55 -8.80 -37.00
CA VAL A 16 2.70 -7.98 -36.56
C VAL A 16 3.97 -8.80 -36.76
N THR A 17 4.89 -8.28 -37.58
CA THR A 17 6.21 -8.90 -37.78
C THR A 17 7.14 -8.61 -36.61
N LEU A 18 8.19 -9.41 -36.46
CA LEU A 18 9.18 -9.26 -35.41
C LEU A 18 9.88 -7.88 -35.48
N SER A 19 10.32 -7.48 -36.67
CA SER A 19 10.91 -6.16 -36.90
C SER A 19 9.98 -4.99 -36.56
N LYS A 20 8.68 -5.13 -36.87
CA LYS A 20 7.66 -4.14 -36.55
C LYS A 20 7.48 -4.00 -35.04
N HIS A 21 7.33 -5.12 -34.33
CA HIS A 21 7.24 -5.13 -32.88
C HIS A 21 8.46 -4.47 -32.23
N THR A 22 9.68 -4.88 -32.61
CA THR A 22 10.92 -4.26 -32.10
C THR A 22 10.97 -2.76 -32.37
N SER A 23 10.53 -2.30 -33.55
CA SER A 23 10.42 -0.87 -33.85
C SER A 23 9.44 -0.14 -32.94
N ASP A 24 8.31 -0.78 -32.59
CA ASP A 24 7.30 -0.20 -31.71
C ASP A 24 7.82 -0.13 -30.27
N VAL A 25 8.51 -1.16 -29.77
CA VAL A 25 9.18 -1.14 -28.46
C VAL A 25 10.26 -0.06 -28.38
N LEU A 26 11.10 0.10 -29.41
CA LEU A 26 12.10 1.18 -29.47
C LEU A 26 11.44 2.57 -29.49
N LYS A 27 10.34 2.73 -30.24
CA LYS A 27 9.58 3.98 -30.26
C LYS A 27 8.99 4.31 -28.89
N VAL A 28 8.49 3.31 -28.18
CA VAL A 28 8.02 3.46 -26.79
C VAL A 28 9.17 3.92 -25.90
N PHE A 29 10.35 3.31 -26.00
CA PHE A 29 11.51 3.74 -25.23
C PHE A 29 11.95 5.17 -25.55
N GLU A 30 11.94 5.58 -26.82
CA GLU A 30 12.24 6.95 -27.24
C GLU A 30 11.30 7.97 -26.60
N ASN A 31 10.01 7.64 -26.46
CA ASN A 31 9.04 8.50 -25.76
C ASN A 31 9.35 8.62 -24.26
N ILE A 32 9.78 7.53 -23.60
CA ILE A 32 10.21 7.58 -22.20
C ILE A 32 11.53 8.38 -22.08
N LYS A 33 12.50 8.13 -22.96
CA LYS A 33 13.84 8.75 -22.98
C LYS A 33 13.78 10.27 -22.99
N ARG A 34 12.83 10.88 -23.70
CA ARG A 34 12.58 12.34 -23.68
C ARG A 34 12.29 12.91 -22.28
N LYS A 35 11.80 12.10 -21.34
CA LYS A 35 11.56 12.47 -19.94
C LYS A 35 12.71 12.14 -19.02
N LEU A 36 13.61 11.27 -19.45
CA LEU A 36 14.80 10.85 -18.72
C LEU A 36 15.92 11.89 -18.89
N ASN A 37 15.66 13.16 -18.58
CA ASN A 37 16.66 14.26 -18.60
C ASN A 37 17.82 14.07 -17.60
N LYS A 38 17.87 12.93 -16.90
CA LYS A 38 18.84 12.62 -15.82
C LYS A 38 19.59 11.31 -16.00
N ILE A 39 19.33 10.51 -17.04
CA ILE A 39 20.14 9.30 -17.31
C ILE A 39 21.42 9.75 -18.02
N ASN A 40 22.39 10.22 -17.23
CA ASN A 40 23.67 10.77 -17.67
C ASN A 40 24.67 9.73 -18.25
N SER A 41 24.22 8.52 -18.58
CA SER A 41 25.09 7.49 -19.16
C SER A 41 24.59 7.13 -20.56
N ALA A 42 25.32 7.61 -21.57
CA ALA A 42 25.10 7.21 -22.97
C ALA A 42 25.16 5.68 -23.10
N ASP A 43 26.12 5.04 -22.41
CA ASP A 43 26.26 3.57 -22.36
C ASP A 43 25.01 2.89 -21.81
N LEU A 44 24.33 3.45 -20.81
CA LEU A 44 23.11 2.85 -20.27
C LEU A 44 21.94 2.94 -21.26
N ILE A 45 21.76 4.10 -21.90
CA ILE A 45 20.72 4.29 -22.92
C ILE A 45 20.93 3.30 -24.06
N GLU A 46 22.17 3.22 -24.54
CA GLU A 46 22.54 2.30 -25.62
C GLU A 46 22.39 0.83 -25.22
N ALA A 47 22.72 0.48 -23.97
CA ALA A 47 22.48 -0.86 -23.43
C ALA A 47 21.00 -1.22 -23.38
N ILE A 48 20.11 -0.28 -23.06
CA ILE A 48 18.65 -0.49 -23.09
C ILE A 48 18.18 -0.69 -24.53
N GLU A 49 18.61 0.16 -25.47
CA GLU A 49 18.24 0.07 -26.88
C GLU A 49 18.70 -1.27 -27.49
N ILE A 50 19.93 -1.71 -27.20
CA ILE A 50 20.44 -3.02 -27.61
C ILE A 50 19.66 -4.15 -26.95
N ALA A 51 19.35 -4.08 -25.65
CA ALA A 51 18.56 -5.10 -24.98
C ALA A 51 17.15 -5.22 -25.59
N ILE A 52 16.50 -4.09 -25.90
CA ILE A 52 15.22 -4.04 -26.62
C ILE A 52 15.33 -4.66 -28.00
N PHE A 53 16.39 -4.36 -28.76
CA PHE A 53 16.56 -4.94 -30.08
C PHE A 53 16.71 -6.47 -30.02
N LEU A 54 17.45 -6.99 -29.04
CA LEU A 54 17.81 -8.39 -28.95
C LEU A 54 16.82 -9.28 -28.19
N HIS A 55 15.89 -8.72 -27.41
CA HIS A 55 15.10 -9.51 -26.43
C HIS A 55 14.29 -10.66 -27.04
N ASP A 56 13.82 -10.46 -28.27
CA ASP A 56 12.81 -11.29 -28.91
C ASP A 56 13.32 -12.07 -30.12
N LEU A 57 14.63 -12.08 -30.37
CA LEU A 57 15.23 -12.83 -31.49
C LEU A 57 14.88 -14.32 -31.44
N GLY A 58 14.65 -14.88 -30.26
CA GLY A 58 14.22 -16.26 -30.07
C GLY A 58 12.82 -16.57 -30.61
N LYS A 59 12.02 -15.57 -31.01
CA LYS A 59 10.77 -15.80 -31.74
C LYS A 59 11.03 -16.43 -33.12
N VAL A 60 12.27 -16.45 -33.62
CA VAL A 60 12.70 -17.21 -34.81
C VAL A 60 12.52 -18.73 -34.66
N LEU A 61 12.31 -19.24 -33.44
CA LEU A 61 12.14 -20.67 -33.17
C LEU A 61 10.97 -21.26 -33.99
N PRO A 62 11.19 -22.35 -34.77
CA PRO A 62 10.15 -22.96 -35.60
C PRO A 62 8.86 -23.32 -34.86
N SER A 63 8.98 -23.94 -33.69
CA SER A 63 7.82 -24.36 -32.90
C SER A 63 7.00 -23.17 -32.43
N PHE A 64 7.65 -22.06 -32.06
CA PHE A 64 6.99 -20.82 -31.66
C PHE A 64 6.25 -20.18 -32.84
N GLN A 65 6.90 -20.06 -34.00
CA GLN A 65 6.28 -19.53 -35.22
C GLN A 65 5.07 -20.35 -35.65
N ILE A 66 5.20 -21.69 -35.68
CA ILE A 66 4.17 -22.57 -36.23
C ILE A 66 3.01 -22.80 -35.24
N LYS A 67 3.31 -23.15 -33.97
CA LYS A 67 2.29 -23.47 -32.97
C LYS A 67 1.72 -22.23 -32.29
N SER A 68 2.57 -21.34 -31.80
CA SER A 68 2.12 -20.19 -30.99
C SER A 68 1.59 -19.05 -31.85
N LEU A 69 2.22 -18.79 -32.99
CA LEU A 69 1.89 -17.66 -33.88
C LEU A 69 1.10 -18.04 -35.14
N GLY A 70 0.91 -19.34 -35.39
CA GLY A 70 0.12 -19.82 -36.53
C GLY A 70 0.78 -19.60 -37.91
N ASN A 71 2.09 -19.37 -37.96
CA ASN A 71 2.87 -19.22 -39.19
C ASN A 71 3.15 -20.59 -39.83
N LYS A 72 2.11 -21.22 -40.39
CA LYS A 72 2.13 -22.61 -40.89
C LYS A 72 3.14 -22.88 -42.02
N HIS A 73 3.63 -21.83 -42.69
CA HIS A 73 4.56 -21.93 -43.82
C HIS A 73 6.02 -21.59 -43.44
N TYR A 74 6.29 -21.36 -42.15
CA TYR A 74 7.62 -21.05 -41.65
C TYR A 74 8.61 -22.21 -41.90
N LYS A 75 9.86 -21.86 -42.23
CA LYS A 75 10.95 -22.82 -42.45
C LYS A 75 12.17 -22.46 -41.58
N PRO A 76 12.89 -23.45 -41.02
CA PRO A 76 12.62 -24.90 -41.07
C PRO A 76 11.34 -25.27 -40.33
N TRP A 77 10.73 -26.42 -40.69
CA TRP A 77 9.49 -26.89 -40.07
C TRP A 77 9.80 -27.81 -38.90
N ASP A 78 9.41 -27.42 -37.68
CA ASP A 78 9.48 -28.26 -36.47
C ASP A 78 8.48 -27.75 -35.43
N ILE A 79 7.75 -28.67 -34.80
CA ILE A 79 6.78 -28.35 -33.74
C ILE A 79 7.08 -29.08 -32.43
N TYR A 80 8.19 -29.80 -32.35
CA TYR A 80 8.53 -30.69 -31.24
C TYR A 80 9.49 -30.03 -30.24
N HIS A 81 10.44 -29.22 -30.72
CA HIS A 81 11.44 -28.59 -29.88
C HIS A 81 10.96 -27.23 -29.40
N GLU A 82 10.42 -27.19 -28.18
CA GLU A 82 9.82 -25.99 -27.60
C GLU A 82 10.55 -25.58 -26.32
N ILE A 83 11.08 -24.36 -26.33
CA ILE A 83 11.64 -23.68 -25.16
C ILE A 83 11.10 -22.24 -25.12
N PRO A 84 11.13 -21.57 -23.97
CA PRO A 84 10.79 -20.15 -23.90
C PRO A 84 11.65 -19.33 -24.87
N HIS A 85 11.01 -18.50 -25.69
CA HIS A 85 11.69 -17.69 -26.71
C HIS A 85 12.75 -16.76 -26.09
N SER A 86 12.50 -16.23 -24.88
CA SER A 86 13.44 -15.36 -24.17
C SER A 86 14.80 -16.03 -23.90
N LEU A 87 14.80 -17.32 -23.51
CA LEU A 87 16.04 -18.09 -23.34
C LEU A 87 16.70 -18.36 -24.70
N PHE A 88 15.90 -18.58 -25.74
CA PHE A 88 16.42 -18.83 -27.08
C PHE A 88 17.07 -17.60 -27.71
N SER A 89 16.55 -16.40 -27.42
CA SER A 89 17.11 -15.12 -27.88
C SER A 89 18.60 -14.98 -27.56
N VAL A 90 19.04 -15.50 -26.41
CA VAL A 90 20.43 -15.41 -25.95
C VAL A 90 21.44 -16.07 -26.90
N PHE A 91 21.04 -17.12 -27.64
CA PHE A 91 21.94 -17.80 -28.58
C PHE A 91 22.13 -17.06 -29.90
N TRP A 92 21.31 -16.03 -30.14
CA TRP A 92 21.35 -15.19 -31.35
C TRP A 92 22.11 -13.87 -31.13
N VAL A 93 22.75 -13.71 -29.97
CA VAL A 93 23.56 -12.53 -29.62
C VAL A 93 25.04 -12.77 -29.94
N ASP A 94 25.62 -11.90 -30.77
CA ASP A 94 27.07 -11.82 -30.97
C ASP A 94 27.74 -11.24 -29.71
N LYS A 95 28.21 -12.14 -28.85
CA LYS A 95 28.84 -11.81 -27.57
C LYS A 95 30.11 -10.98 -27.73
N ASP A 96 30.91 -11.23 -28.77
CA ASP A 96 32.22 -10.59 -28.91
C ASP A 96 32.04 -9.13 -29.33
N LYS A 97 31.10 -8.85 -30.25
CA LYS A 97 30.72 -7.47 -30.60
C LYS A 97 30.05 -6.75 -29.44
N LEU A 98 29.14 -7.41 -28.73
CA LEU A 98 28.47 -6.82 -27.57
C LEU A 98 29.47 -6.49 -26.45
N LYS A 99 30.46 -7.35 -26.23
CA LYS A 99 31.56 -7.10 -25.28
C LYS A 99 32.45 -5.94 -25.73
N ALA A 100 32.77 -5.86 -27.02
CA ALA A 100 33.59 -4.78 -27.57
C ALA A 100 32.89 -3.41 -27.52
N LYS A 101 31.55 -3.40 -27.44
CA LYS A 101 30.74 -2.18 -27.41
C LYS A 101 30.82 -1.42 -26.09
N PHE A 102 30.94 -2.11 -24.96
CA PHE A 102 30.90 -1.51 -23.63
C PHE A 102 32.24 -1.68 -22.90
N ASN A 103 32.75 -0.60 -22.31
CA ASN A 103 33.98 -0.64 -21.51
C ASN A 103 33.81 -1.40 -20.18
N ASN A 104 32.59 -1.39 -19.62
CA ASN A 104 32.25 -2.11 -18.40
C ASN A 104 31.73 -3.52 -18.74
N GLU A 105 32.52 -4.54 -18.40
CA GLU A 105 32.21 -5.94 -18.69
C GLU A 105 30.89 -6.43 -18.08
N ASN A 106 30.33 -5.73 -17.08
CA ASN A 106 29.05 -6.09 -16.48
C ASN A 106 27.85 -5.84 -17.40
N TYR A 107 27.92 -4.88 -18.34
CA TYR A 107 26.79 -4.60 -19.25
C TYR A 107 26.40 -5.81 -20.07
N LEU A 108 27.38 -6.60 -20.52
CA LEU A 108 27.12 -7.85 -21.20
C LEU A 108 26.23 -8.77 -20.35
N ASN A 109 26.60 -9.00 -19.08
CA ASN A 109 25.83 -9.86 -18.19
C ASN A 109 24.44 -9.30 -17.89
N PHE A 110 24.31 -7.97 -17.75
CA PHE A 110 23.02 -7.31 -17.49
C PHE A 110 22.09 -7.40 -18.69
N ILE A 111 22.58 -7.12 -19.90
CA ILE A 111 21.80 -7.22 -21.14
C ILE A 111 21.34 -8.67 -21.35
N ILE A 112 22.25 -9.63 -21.26
CA ILE A 112 21.95 -11.05 -21.49
C ILE A 112 20.94 -11.59 -20.47
N SER A 113 21.09 -11.22 -19.19
CA SER A 113 20.13 -11.63 -18.16
C SER A 113 18.78 -10.95 -18.35
N SER A 114 18.75 -9.69 -18.77
CA SER A 114 17.51 -8.97 -19.09
C SER A 114 16.78 -9.61 -20.27
N ILE A 115 17.50 -9.99 -21.32
CA ILE A 115 16.95 -10.73 -22.48
C ILE A 115 16.41 -12.10 -22.05
N ALA A 116 17.16 -12.86 -21.27
CA ALA A 116 16.75 -14.22 -20.91
C ALA A 116 15.47 -14.25 -20.05
N TYR A 117 15.31 -13.26 -19.17
CA TYR A 117 14.31 -13.28 -18.10
C TYR A 117 13.26 -12.16 -18.18
N HIS A 118 13.11 -11.47 -19.32
CA HIS A 118 12.06 -10.44 -19.50
C HIS A 118 10.63 -10.99 -19.35
N HIS A 119 10.42 -12.31 -19.52
CA HIS A 119 9.18 -13.01 -19.21
C HIS A 119 9.39 -14.12 -18.17
N TRP A 120 9.53 -13.76 -16.89
CA TRP A 120 9.66 -14.74 -15.81
C TRP A 120 8.49 -15.73 -15.72
N ARG A 121 8.81 -17.01 -15.56
CA ARG A 121 7.84 -18.11 -15.40
C ARG A 121 8.27 -19.01 -14.25
N GLU A 122 7.31 -19.53 -13.49
CA GLU A 122 7.60 -20.43 -12.36
C GLU A 122 8.29 -21.72 -12.78
N ASN A 123 8.03 -22.21 -14.00
CA ASN A 123 8.64 -23.42 -14.55
C ASN A 123 10.01 -23.18 -15.20
N PHE A 124 10.61 -21.99 -15.07
CA PHE A 124 11.93 -21.74 -15.66
C PHE A 124 13.00 -22.68 -15.13
N ASP A 125 12.84 -23.16 -13.90
CA ASP A 125 13.74 -24.10 -13.24
C ASP A 125 13.96 -25.38 -14.05
N ASP A 126 12.88 -25.89 -14.64
CA ASP A 126 12.92 -27.08 -15.48
C ASP A 126 13.73 -26.81 -16.76
N PHE A 127 13.63 -25.60 -17.31
CA PHE A 127 14.33 -25.21 -18.54
C PHE A 127 15.81 -24.88 -18.32
N ILE A 128 16.15 -24.17 -17.25
CA ILE A 128 17.54 -23.73 -17.00
C ILE A 128 18.42 -24.83 -16.39
N SER A 129 17.81 -25.95 -15.98
CA SER A 129 18.49 -27.13 -15.46
C SER A 129 19.42 -27.78 -16.49
N ARG A 130 20.57 -28.28 -16.04
CA ARG A 130 21.54 -29.03 -16.85
C ARG A 130 21.02 -30.34 -17.45
N HIS A 131 19.85 -30.81 -16.99
CA HIS A 131 19.24 -32.08 -17.40
C HIS A 131 18.08 -31.91 -18.39
N ASN A 132 17.83 -30.70 -18.90
CA ASN A 132 16.76 -30.49 -19.87
C ASN A 132 17.11 -31.06 -21.24
N GLU A 133 16.66 -32.28 -21.51
CA GLU A 133 16.93 -33.00 -22.76
C GLU A 133 16.32 -32.31 -24.00
N ILE A 134 15.20 -31.59 -23.85
CA ILE A 134 14.58 -30.82 -24.95
C ILE A 134 15.52 -29.70 -25.38
N PHE A 135 16.08 -28.97 -24.41
CA PHE A 135 16.98 -27.85 -24.65
C PHE A 135 18.31 -28.31 -25.27
N ILE A 136 18.86 -29.43 -24.80
CA ILE A 136 20.06 -30.05 -25.38
C ILE A 136 19.84 -30.42 -26.84
N LYS A 137 18.75 -31.15 -27.15
CA LYS A 137 18.42 -31.56 -28.53
C LYS A 137 18.16 -30.35 -29.44
N LEU A 138 17.51 -29.32 -28.92
CA LEU A 138 17.32 -28.07 -29.65
C LEU A 138 18.66 -27.40 -29.98
N CYS A 139 19.60 -27.34 -29.03
CA CYS A 139 20.93 -26.79 -29.26
C CYS A 139 21.73 -27.62 -30.30
N GLN A 140 21.62 -28.96 -30.27
CA GLN A 140 22.20 -29.84 -31.29
C GLN A 140 21.66 -29.52 -32.67
N LYS A 141 20.34 -29.42 -32.83
CA LYS A 141 19.71 -29.01 -34.09
C LYS A 141 20.18 -27.63 -34.58
N VAL A 142 20.37 -26.66 -33.67
CA VAL A 142 20.93 -25.35 -34.05
C VAL A 142 22.35 -25.47 -34.59
N MET A 143 23.18 -26.33 -34.01
CA MET A 143 24.56 -26.53 -34.48
C MET A 143 24.65 -27.31 -35.79
N GLU A 144 23.74 -28.28 -36.01
CA GLU A 144 23.81 -29.22 -37.13
C GLU A 144 22.99 -28.79 -38.35
N GLU A 145 21.79 -28.23 -38.15
CA GLU A 145 20.80 -28.02 -39.21
C GLU A 145 20.28 -26.58 -39.31
N TRP A 146 19.92 -25.97 -38.19
CA TRP A 146 19.10 -24.75 -38.18
C TRP A 146 19.88 -23.45 -38.12
N GLY A 147 21.10 -23.46 -37.57
CA GLY A 147 21.84 -22.25 -37.19
C GLY A 147 21.91 -21.21 -38.30
N GLU A 148 22.48 -21.56 -39.44
CA GLU A 148 22.65 -20.62 -40.56
C GLU A 148 21.30 -20.21 -41.18
N ILE A 149 20.32 -21.12 -41.26
CA ILE A 149 18.99 -20.83 -41.80
C ILE A 149 18.25 -19.80 -40.93
N LEU A 150 18.22 -20.01 -39.61
CA LEU A 150 17.55 -19.11 -38.68
C LEU A 150 18.29 -17.77 -38.57
N LYS A 151 19.63 -17.77 -38.63
CA LYS A 151 20.43 -16.54 -38.70
C LYS A 151 20.12 -15.73 -39.96
N GLU A 152 19.98 -16.40 -41.11
CA GLU A 152 19.58 -15.75 -42.36
C GLU A 152 18.16 -15.17 -42.25
N ASN A 153 17.21 -15.93 -41.71
CA ASN A 153 15.85 -15.44 -41.46
C ASN A 153 15.86 -14.15 -40.61
N LEU A 154 16.60 -14.14 -39.49
CA LEU A 154 16.75 -12.95 -38.63
C LEU A 154 17.41 -11.79 -39.39
N SER A 155 18.46 -12.06 -40.17
CA SER A 155 19.18 -11.04 -40.92
C SER A 155 18.30 -10.39 -42.00
N GLN A 156 17.43 -11.17 -42.64
CA GLN A 156 16.44 -10.67 -43.61
C GLN A 156 15.36 -9.83 -42.92
N GLU A 157 14.79 -10.35 -41.82
CA GLU A 157 13.75 -9.67 -41.03
C GLU A 157 14.22 -8.30 -40.51
N PHE A 158 15.48 -8.19 -40.05
CA PHE A 158 16.05 -6.95 -39.53
C PHE A 158 16.93 -6.19 -40.53
N SER A 159 16.76 -6.42 -41.83
CA SER A 159 17.59 -5.80 -42.88
C SER A 159 17.60 -4.26 -42.87
N SER A 160 16.53 -3.63 -42.37
CA SER A 160 16.39 -2.18 -42.20
C SER A 160 17.04 -1.60 -40.95
N PHE A 161 17.52 -2.43 -40.02
CA PHE A 161 18.13 -2.02 -38.75
C PHE A 161 19.67 -1.99 -38.87
N ASN A 162 20.21 -0.91 -39.42
CA ASN A 162 21.63 -0.82 -39.80
C ASN A 162 22.63 -1.15 -38.68
N GLU A 163 22.63 -0.38 -37.59
CA GLU A 163 23.66 -0.51 -36.54
C GLU A 163 23.41 -1.70 -35.60
N TYR A 164 22.15 -2.06 -35.39
CA TYR A 164 21.77 -3.12 -34.44
C TYR A 164 21.89 -4.54 -35.02
N LYS A 165 21.70 -4.73 -36.33
CA LYS A 165 21.81 -6.06 -36.98
C LYS A 165 23.18 -6.68 -36.78
N ASP A 166 24.21 -5.88 -36.57
CA ASP A 166 25.57 -6.36 -36.34
C ASP A 166 25.69 -7.20 -35.05
N PHE A 167 24.79 -7.01 -34.09
CA PHE A 167 24.73 -7.81 -32.85
C PHE A 167 24.01 -9.15 -33.04
N ILE A 168 23.42 -9.43 -34.21
CA ILE A 168 22.80 -10.73 -34.53
C ILE A 168 23.90 -11.72 -34.93
N GLY A 169 24.08 -12.78 -34.14
CA GLY A 169 25.07 -13.81 -34.40
C GLY A 169 24.81 -15.10 -33.65
N ILE A 170 25.23 -16.24 -34.22
CA ILE A 170 25.09 -17.54 -33.54
C ILE A 170 26.20 -17.67 -32.50
N ASN A 171 25.83 -17.75 -31.22
CA ASN A 171 26.78 -17.98 -30.14
C ASN A 171 27.12 -19.47 -29.98
N LYS A 172 27.97 -19.98 -30.89
CA LYS A 172 28.36 -21.42 -30.92
C LYS A 172 28.92 -21.91 -29.58
N LYS A 173 29.73 -21.09 -28.89
CA LYS A 173 30.32 -21.43 -27.58
C LYS A 173 29.25 -21.66 -26.51
N TRP A 174 28.22 -20.82 -26.47
CA TRP A 174 27.11 -20.97 -25.52
C TRP A 174 26.21 -22.15 -25.88
N THR A 175 25.93 -22.34 -27.18
CA THR A 175 25.18 -23.51 -27.66
C THR A 175 25.89 -24.82 -27.29
N GLU A 176 27.20 -24.93 -27.56
CA GLU A 176 28.04 -26.06 -27.16
C GLU A 176 28.09 -26.27 -25.65
N SER A 177 28.06 -25.19 -24.86
CA SER A 177 28.03 -25.29 -23.40
C SER A 177 26.77 -26.01 -22.90
N ILE A 178 25.60 -25.73 -23.48
CA ILE A 178 24.35 -26.42 -23.14
C ILE A 178 24.39 -27.89 -23.60
N ILE A 179 24.90 -28.16 -24.81
CA ILE A 179 25.09 -29.54 -25.32
C ILE A 179 25.96 -30.35 -24.36
N ASN A 180 27.01 -29.73 -23.81
CA ASN A 180 27.90 -30.31 -22.81
C ASN A 180 27.32 -30.29 -21.38
N ARG A 181 25.99 -30.19 -21.24
CA ARG A 181 25.25 -30.24 -19.97
C ARG A 181 25.69 -29.19 -18.95
N ARG A 182 26.12 -28.00 -19.40
CA ARG A 182 26.22 -26.84 -18.50
C ARG A 182 24.84 -26.26 -18.27
N SER A 183 24.56 -25.84 -17.04
CA SER A 183 23.30 -25.15 -16.74
C SER A 183 23.27 -23.78 -17.40
N PHE A 184 22.10 -23.37 -17.88
CA PHE A 184 21.88 -22.06 -18.50
C PHE A 184 22.20 -20.89 -17.56
N THR A 185 22.17 -21.11 -16.24
CA THR A 185 22.50 -20.11 -15.21
C THR A 185 23.96 -19.65 -15.25
N ASN A 186 24.82 -20.40 -15.95
CA ASN A 186 26.20 -19.98 -16.23
C ASN A 186 26.30 -18.97 -17.39
N LEU A 187 25.22 -18.81 -18.17
CA LEU A 187 25.16 -17.91 -19.32
C LEU A 187 24.46 -16.60 -18.95
N ALA A 188 23.36 -16.70 -18.21
CA ALA A 188 22.53 -15.58 -17.76
C ALA A 188 22.18 -15.76 -16.29
N VAL A 189 22.19 -14.67 -15.51
CA VAL A 189 21.95 -14.73 -14.07
C VAL A 189 20.46 -14.58 -13.79
N PRO A 190 19.80 -15.56 -13.12
CA PRO A 190 18.38 -15.45 -12.78
C PRO A 190 18.12 -14.29 -11.79
N PRO A 191 17.19 -13.37 -12.09
CA PRO A 191 16.94 -12.20 -11.25
C PRO A 191 16.23 -12.47 -9.92
N TYR A 192 15.54 -13.61 -9.77
CA TYR A 192 14.65 -13.87 -8.61
C TYR A 192 15.01 -15.13 -7.81
N LYS A 193 16.25 -15.61 -7.90
CA LYS A 193 16.69 -16.82 -7.19
C LYS A 193 17.64 -16.52 -6.04
N PHE A 194 17.34 -17.09 -4.88
CA PHE A 194 18.07 -16.88 -3.63
C PHE A 194 19.50 -17.46 -3.64
N ASP A 195 19.76 -18.50 -4.41
CA ASP A 195 21.01 -19.28 -4.37
C ASP A 195 22.23 -18.61 -5.05
N TYR A 196 22.06 -17.48 -5.75
CA TYR A 196 23.14 -16.85 -6.54
C TYR A 196 23.77 -15.65 -5.80
N GLU A 197 24.81 -15.92 -5.01
CA GLU A 197 25.60 -14.92 -4.28
C GLU A 197 26.74 -14.40 -5.19
N PRO A 198 26.65 -13.15 -5.69
CA PRO A 198 26.86 -11.94 -4.89
C PRO A 198 25.74 -10.88 -5.06
N LEU A 199 24.55 -11.26 -5.56
CA LEU A 199 23.45 -10.34 -5.87
C LEU A 199 22.61 -9.86 -4.67
N ARG A 200 22.93 -10.34 -3.46
CA ARG A 200 22.02 -10.28 -2.31
C ARG A 200 21.85 -8.85 -1.76
N GLY A 201 22.95 -8.15 -1.46
CA GLY A 201 22.93 -6.87 -0.74
C GLY A 201 23.13 -5.59 -1.56
N GLU A 202 23.62 -5.69 -2.80
CA GLU A 202 23.97 -4.52 -3.62
C GLU A 202 22.91 -4.22 -4.69
N ILE A 203 22.51 -2.96 -4.78
CA ILE A 203 21.59 -2.49 -5.83
C ILE A 203 22.37 -2.33 -7.13
N LYS A 204 22.14 -3.24 -8.07
CA LYS A 204 22.66 -3.15 -9.45
C LYS A 204 21.78 -2.24 -10.29
N LYS A 205 21.95 -0.93 -10.08
CA LYS A 205 21.12 0.11 -10.69
C LYS A 205 21.01 -0.04 -12.22
N GLU A 206 22.12 -0.23 -12.91
CA GLU A 206 22.14 -0.38 -14.37
C GLU A 206 21.34 -1.59 -14.84
N TRP A 207 21.47 -2.73 -14.16
CA TRP A 207 20.69 -3.93 -14.49
C TRP A 207 19.19 -3.70 -14.31
N ILE A 208 18.79 -3.12 -13.17
CA ILE A 208 17.38 -2.81 -12.88
C ILE A 208 16.81 -1.87 -13.94
N LEU A 209 17.58 -0.85 -14.37
CA LEU A 209 17.16 0.08 -15.41
C LEU A 209 17.05 -0.61 -16.79
N ILE A 210 18.04 -1.43 -17.17
CA ILE A 210 18.02 -2.18 -18.45
C ILE A 210 16.82 -3.11 -18.49
N SER A 211 16.67 -3.97 -17.48
CA SER A 211 15.59 -4.95 -17.44
C SER A 211 14.23 -4.27 -17.29
N GLY A 212 14.14 -3.25 -16.42
CA GLY A 212 12.88 -2.57 -16.14
C GLY A 212 12.34 -1.75 -17.31
N PHE A 213 13.20 -1.03 -18.05
CA PHE A 213 12.76 -0.33 -19.25
C PHE A 213 12.46 -1.29 -20.39
N LEU A 214 13.23 -2.37 -20.57
CA LEU A 214 12.90 -3.43 -21.52
C LEU A 214 11.49 -4.00 -21.26
N GLN A 215 11.25 -4.49 -20.05
CA GLN A 215 9.96 -5.06 -19.67
C GLN A 215 8.82 -4.04 -19.81
N ARG A 216 9.06 -2.78 -19.44
CA ARG A 216 8.04 -1.75 -19.54
C ARG A 216 7.67 -1.43 -20.99
N CYS A 217 8.67 -1.28 -21.86
CA CYS A 217 8.44 -0.94 -23.26
C CYS A 217 7.77 -2.09 -24.00
N ASP A 218 8.22 -3.32 -23.78
CA ASP A 218 7.62 -4.52 -24.38
C ASP A 218 6.15 -4.68 -23.94
N HIS A 219 5.87 -4.62 -22.64
CA HIS A 219 4.51 -4.74 -22.13
C HIS A 219 3.57 -3.64 -22.67
N PHE A 220 4.05 -2.40 -22.82
CA PHE A 220 3.25 -1.30 -23.34
C PHE A 220 3.02 -1.41 -24.85
N ALA A 221 4.07 -1.67 -25.64
CA ALA A 221 3.96 -1.86 -27.09
C ALA A 221 3.03 -3.04 -27.42
N SER A 222 3.20 -4.16 -26.72
CA SER A 222 2.33 -5.33 -26.83
C SER A 222 0.85 -4.99 -26.59
N TRP A 223 0.55 -4.22 -25.54
CA TRP A 223 -0.81 -3.77 -25.25
C TRP A 223 -1.36 -2.84 -26.34
N CYS A 224 -0.56 -1.88 -26.81
CA CYS A 224 -0.97 -0.97 -27.88
C CYS A 224 -1.25 -1.71 -29.19
N GLU A 225 -0.41 -2.68 -29.56
CA GLU A 225 -0.63 -3.53 -30.71
C GLU A 225 -1.96 -4.28 -30.59
N GLU A 226 -2.19 -4.94 -29.45
CA GLU A 226 -3.38 -5.75 -29.21
C GLU A 226 -4.68 -4.93 -29.22
N GLU A 227 -4.66 -3.72 -28.66
CA GLU A 227 -5.86 -2.89 -28.49
C GLU A 227 -6.05 -1.80 -29.56
N GLY A 228 -5.04 -1.55 -30.40
CA GLY A 228 -5.05 -0.47 -31.39
C GLY A 228 -4.75 0.92 -30.79
N GLU A 229 -3.96 0.98 -29.71
CA GLU A 229 -3.70 2.20 -28.94
C GLU A 229 -2.43 2.94 -29.37
N ASN A 230 -2.29 4.17 -28.89
CA ASN A 230 -1.17 5.04 -29.27
C ASN A 230 0.09 4.77 -28.43
N LEU A 231 1.18 4.40 -29.11
CA LEU A 231 2.52 4.19 -28.50
C LEU A 231 3.08 5.43 -27.76
N ASN A 232 2.53 6.62 -28.02
CA ASN A 232 2.95 7.85 -27.36
C ASN A 232 2.36 8.03 -25.95
N GLU A 233 1.37 7.22 -25.55
CA GLU A 233 0.73 7.30 -24.23
C GLU A 233 1.50 6.53 -23.14
N VAL A 234 2.72 6.04 -23.41
CA VAL A 234 3.54 5.36 -22.38
C VAL A 234 3.95 6.28 -21.24
N GLU A 235 4.09 7.57 -21.53
CA GLU A 235 4.39 8.65 -20.59
C GLU A 235 3.49 9.83 -20.93
N ILE A 236 2.34 9.91 -20.25
CA ILE A 236 1.40 11.01 -20.43
C ILE A 236 2.01 12.29 -19.83
N GLU A 237 1.92 13.39 -20.58
CA GLU A 237 2.47 14.69 -20.18
C GLU A 237 1.78 15.23 -18.91
N PRO A 238 2.56 15.67 -17.90
CA PRO A 238 1.98 16.30 -16.72
C PRO A 238 1.40 17.67 -17.05
N LYS A 239 0.37 18.06 -16.30
CA LYS A 239 -0.14 19.44 -16.31
C LYS A 239 0.96 20.43 -15.94
N ARG A 240 0.98 21.60 -16.61
CA ARG A 240 2.00 22.64 -16.40
C ARG A 240 2.01 23.10 -14.94
N GLU A 241 3.20 23.31 -14.39
CA GLU A 241 3.36 23.66 -12.97
C GLU A 241 2.57 24.90 -12.55
N ASN A 242 2.57 25.96 -13.36
CA ASN A 242 1.87 27.20 -13.03
C ASN A 242 0.35 26.98 -12.96
N GLU A 243 -0.23 26.17 -13.85
CA GLU A 243 -1.66 25.85 -13.78
C GLU A 243 -2.01 25.09 -12.51
N VAL A 244 -1.17 24.14 -12.09
CA VAL A 244 -1.35 23.41 -10.83
C VAL A 244 -1.27 24.38 -9.65
N LYS A 245 -0.28 25.28 -9.64
CA LYS A 245 -0.14 26.32 -8.60
C LYS A 245 -1.36 27.23 -8.56
N ASP A 246 -1.91 27.62 -9.71
CA ASP A 246 -3.07 28.51 -9.79
C ASP A 246 -4.35 27.82 -9.28
N VAL A 247 -4.58 26.56 -9.66
CA VAL A 247 -5.73 25.78 -9.16
C VAL A 247 -5.64 25.59 -7.65
N ILE A 248 -4.47 25.16 -7.16
CA ILE A 248 -4.24 24.98 -5.73
C ILE A 248 -4.35 26.33 -5.00
N GLY A 249 -3.69 27.38 -5.49
CA GLY A 249 -3.72 28.73 -4.93
C GLY A 249 -5.12 29.33 -4.85
N ASN A 250 -5.97 29.05 -5.84
CA ASN A 250 -7.38 29.44 -5.79
C ASN A 250 -8.19 28.63 -4.78
N LYS A 251 -7.92 27.32 -4.65
CA LYS A 251 -8.57 26.48 -3.62
C LYS A 251 -8.15 26.88 -2.21
N ILE A 252 -6.91 27.31 -2.04
CA ILE A 252 -6.31 27.56 -0.74
C ILE A 252 -6.06 29.04 -0.45
N ARG A 253 -6.65 30.01 -1.18
CA ARG A 253 -6.44 31.47 -1.00
C ARG A 253 -6.17 31.90 0.46
N ASP A 254 -5.20 32.77 0.69
CA ASP A 254 -4.66 33.13 2.02
C ASP A 254 -3.98 31.96 2.80
N TYR A 255 -3.83 30.75 2.25
CA TYR A 255 -3.17 29.57 2.86
C TYR A 255 -1.94 29.14 2.04
N ALA A 256 -0.89 29.96 1.99
CA ALA A 256 0.29 29.61 1.21
C ALA A 256 1.48 29.13 2.07
N TRP A 257 1.25 28.56 3.26
CA TRP A 257 2.37 28.03 4.06
C TRP A 257 3.10 26.93 3.29
N GLN A 258 2.37 26.10 2.53
CA GLN A 258 2.94 25.05 1.70
C GLN A 258 3.88 25.63 0.65
N PHE A 259 3.48 26.72 -0.01
CA PHE A 259 4.34 27.41 -0.99
C PHE A 259 5.61 27.94 -0.35
N LYS A 260 5.50 28.63 0.80
CA LYS A 260 6.66 29.17 1.53
C LYS A 260 7.60 28.06 2.01
N VAL A 261 7.05 26.96 2.52
CA VAL A 261 7.86 25.85 3.04
C VAL A 261 8.54 25.07 1.91
N LEU A 262 7.85 24.87 0.77
CA LEU A 262 8.40 24.15 -0.38
C LEU A 262 9.38 24.96 -1.22
N ASP A 263 9.49 26.26 -0.99
CA ASP A 263 10.43 27.11 -1.71
C ASP A 263 11.87 26.56 -1.57
N GLY A 264 12.52 26.33 -2.72
CA GLY A 264 13.83 25.69 -2.85
C GLY A 264 13.93 24.22 -2.44
N LYS A 265 12.83 23.52 -2.12
CA LYS A 265 12.84 22.16 -1.53
C LYS A 265 12.13 21.08 -2.37
N THR A 266 11.57 21.42 -3.53
CA THR A 266 10.80 20.48 -4.36
C THR A 266 11.61 19.28 -4.89
N ASP A 267 12.94 19.37 -4.92
CA ASP A 267 13.85 18.29 -5.33
C ASP A 267 14.53 17.55 -4.18
N LYS A 268 14.10 17.80 -2.93
CA LYS A 268 14.58 17.13 -1.73
C LYS A 268 13.70 15.93 -1.36
N ASN A 269 14.29 14.99 -0.63
CA ASN A 269 13.55 13.98 0.11
C ASN A 269 13.01 14.63 1.38
N ILE A 270 11.70 14.53 1.63
CA ILE A 270 11.05 15.29 2.71
C ILE A 270 10.30 14.35 3.66
N ILE A 271 10.43 14.58 4.96
CA ILE A 271 9.50 14.11 5.98
C ILE A 271 8.66 15.31 6.43
N LEU A 272 7.35 15.27 6.20
CA LEU A 272 6.38 16.25 6.66
C LEU A 272 5.63 15.72 7.89
N ILE A 273 5.80 16.39 9.02
CA ILE A 273 5.03 16.13 10.25
C ILE A 273 4.08 17.30 10.44
N ALA A 274 2.78 17.06 10.30
CA ALA A 274 1.76 18.11 10.39
C ALA A 274 0.40 17.57 10.87
N PRO A 275 -0.40 18.38 11.59
CA PRO A 275 -1.71 17.95 12.05
C PRO A 275 -2.64 17.45 10.94
N THR A 276 -3.61 16.62 11.32
CA THR A 276 -4.68 16.21 10.40
C THR A 276 -5.50 17.42 9.97
N GLY A 277 -5.88 17.48 8.68
CA GLY A 277 -6.63 18.62 8.13
C GLY A 277 -5.81 19.88 7.88
N TYR A 278 -4.49 19.86 8.09
CA TYR A 278 -3.61 21.03 7.94
C TYR A 278 -3.09 21.29 6.52
N GLY A 279 -3.67 20.62 5.51
CA GLY A 279 -3.30 20.78 4.10
C GLY A 279 -2.06 19.98 3.67
N LYS A 280 -1.83 18.79 4.26
CA LYS A 280 -0.78 17.84 3.87
C LYS A 280 -0.90 17.41 2.39
N THR A 281 -2.12 17.16 1.93
CA THR A 281 -2.39 16.76 0.55
C THR A 281 -1.99 17.85 -0.46
N GLU A 282 -2.37 19.10 -0.22
CA GLU A 282 -1.93 20.26 -1.03
C GLU A 282 -0.41 20.37 -1.08
N PHE A 283 0.26 20.17 0.06
CA PHE A 283 1.72 20.16 0.13
C PHE A 283 2.29 19.07 -0.77
N ALA A 284 1.72 17.87 -0.73
CA ALA A 284 2.13 16.76 -1.58
C ALA A 284 1.97 17.05 -3.07
N PHE A 285 0.83 17.61 -3.47
CA PHE A 285 0.55 17.98 -4.85
C PHE A 285 1.47 19.10 -5.35
N LEU A 286 1.75 20.10 -4.50
CA LEU A 286 2.73 21.14 -4.81
C LEU A 286 4.16 20.62 -4.86
N TRP A 287 4.49 19.58 -4.08
CA TRP A 287 5.78 18.90 -4.14
C TRP A 287 5.90 18.02 -5.38
N GLY A 288 4.82 17.35 -5.81
CA GLY A 288 4.78 16.47 -6.98
C GLY A 288 4.64 17.19 -8.33
N LYS A 289 4.18 18.46 -8.35
CA LYS A 289 3.85 19.20 -9.58
C LYS A 289 4.96 19.14 -10.65
N GLY A 290 4.54 19.10 -11.91
CA GLY A 290 5.44 19.07 -13.07
C GLY A 290 6.24 17.78 -13.24
N ASN A 291 6.13 16.83 -12.31
CA ASN A 291 6.87 15.58 -12.30
C ASN A 291 5.89 14.40 -12.22
N LYS A 292 6.33 13.22 -12.67
CA LYS A 292 5.60 11.99 -12.44
C LYS A 292 5.65 11.65 -10.95
N PHE A 293 4.50 11.44 -10.32
CA PHE A 293 4.45 11.04 -8.92
C PHE A 293 3.37 10.01 -8.61
N PHE A 294 3.69 9.18 -7.63
CA PHE A 294 2.83 8.15 -7.06
C PHE A 294 2.40 8.62 -5.67
N TYR A 295 1.10 8.61 -5.37
CA TYR A 295 0.58 8.88 -4.04
C TYR A 295 0.03 7.59 -3.45
N THR A 296 0.60 7.16 -2.32
CA THR A 296 0.24 5.91 -1.65
C THR A 296 -0.46 6.18 -0.33
N LEU A 297 -1.57 5.46 -0.09
CA LEU A 297 -2.31 5.48 1.17
C LEU A 297 -2.62 4.04 1.65
N PRO A 298 -2.83 3.81 2.96
CA PRO A 298 -3.14 2.48 3.50
C PRO A 298 -4.56 1.97 3.17
N LEU A 299 -5.53 2.87 2.97
CA LEU A 299 -6.94 2.52 2.81
C LEU A 299 -7.49 2.86 1.42
N ARG A 300 -8.25 1.93 0.81
CA ARG A 300 -8.87 2.13 -0.52
C ARG A 300 -9.82 3.32 -0.58
N SER A 301 -10.65 3.52 0.45
CA SER A 301 -11.55 4.68 0.53
C SER A 301 -10.80 6.01 0.52
N ALA A 302 -9.62 6.05 1.15
CA ALA A 302 -8.70 7.19 1.10
C ALA A 302 -8.17 7.45 -0.30
N VAL A 303 -7.71 6.38 -0.95
CA VAL A 303 -7.17 6.40 -2.32
C VAL A 303 -8.20 7.00 -3.27
N ASN A 304 -9.46 6.57 -3.18
CA ASN A 304 -10.55 7.09 -4.00
C ASN A 304 -10.76 8.59 -3.77
N GLN A 305 -10.82 9.06 -2.53
CA GLN A 305 -10.98 10.49 -2.24
C GLN A 305 -9.82 11.35 -2.75
N ILE A 306 -8.58 10.86 -2.61
CA ILE A 306 -7.40 11.57 -3.12
C ILE A 306 -7.35 11.53 -4.66
N TYR A 307 -7.83 10.45 -5.28
CA TYR A 307 -7.97 10.35 -6.74
C TYR A 307 -8.93 11.39 -7.29
N GLU A 308 -10.10 11.57 -6.69
CA GLU A 308 -11.04 12.64 -7.07
C GLU A 308 -10.40 14.02 -6.97
N ARG A 309 -9.77 14.30 -5.83
CA ARG A 309 -9.11 15.58 -5.59
C ARG A 309 -7.94 15.83 -6.55
N ALA A 310 -7.21 14.77 -6.92
CA ALA A 310 -6.15 14.85 -7.91
C ALA A 310 -6.73 15.10 -9.32
N GLY A 311 -7.84 14.44 -9.68
CA GLY A 311 -8.57 14.68 -10.93
C GLY A 311 -9.02 16.14 -11.07
N GLU A 312 -9.52 16.76 -9.99
CA GLU A 312 -9.88 18.18 -9.99
C GLU A 312 -8.69 19.14 -10.17
N ILE A 313 -7.48 18.75 -9.72
CA ILE A 313 -6.30 19.62 -9.71
C ILE A 313 -5.47 19.42 -10.99
N PHE A 314 -5.15 18.18 -11.31
CA PHE A 314 -4.29 17.78 -12.42
C PHE A 314 -5.07 17.49 -13.69
N GLY A 315 -6.33 17.07 -13.58
CA GLY A 315 -7.20 16.66 -14.69
C GLY A 315 -7.37 15.15 -14.77
N GLU A 316 -8.58 14.70 -15.13
CA GLU A 316 -8.93 13.27 -15.20
C GLU A 316 -8.03 12.50 -16.17
N ASN A 317 -7.72 13.06 -17.34
CA ASN A 317 -6.82 12.43 -18.34
C ASN A 317 -5.34 12.39 -17.94
N THR A 318 -4.98 12.89 -16.75
CA THR A 318 -3.60 12.87 -16.23
C THR A 318 -3.50 12.14 -14.89
N THR A 319 -4.61 11.63 -14.37
CA THR A 319 -4.70 11.00 -13.06
C THR A 319 -5.11 9.55 -13.22
N GLY A 320 -4.29 8.62 -12.74
CA GLY A 320 -4.57 7.19 -12.69
C GLY A 320 -4.92 6.71 -11.28
N LEU A 321 -5.72 5.64 -11.20
CA LEU A 321 -6.12 4.98 -9.96
C LEU A 321 -5.62 3.53 -9.95
N LEU A 322 -4.94 3.13 -8.88
CA LEU A 322 -4.47 1.75 -8.69
C LEU A 322 -4.80 1.19 -7.31
N HIS A 323 -5.74 0.26 -7.27
CA HIS A 323 -5.98 -0.67 -6.18
C HIS A 323 -6.77 -1.86 -6.74
N SER A 324 -6.99 -2.90 -5.93
CA SER A 324 -7.65 -4.13 -6.40
C SER A 324 -9.03 -3.93 -7.01
N ASP A 325 -9.70 -2.81 -6.74
CA ASP A 325 -11.09 -2.49 -7.14
C ASP A 325 -11.19 -1.20 -7.97
N ALA A 326 -10.07 -0.72 -8.51
CA ALA A 326 -10.03 0.53 -9.27
C ALA A 326 -10.88 0.46 -10.54
N ASP A 327 -10.85 -0.67 -11.24
CA ASP A 327 -11.67 -0.96 -12.42
C ASP A 327 -13.17 -0.79 -12.16
N ALA A 328 -13.66 -1.44 -11.10
CA ALA A 328 -15.05 -1.35 -10.65
C ALA A 328 -15.42 0.08 -10.27
N TYR A 329 -14.55 0.77 -9.53
CA TYR A 329 -14.79 2.14 -9.08
C TYR A 329 -14.89 3.14 -10.25
N ILE A 330 -13.99 3.03 -11.23
CA ILE A 330 -13.99 3.91 -12.42
C ILE A 330 -15.24 3.64 -13.27
N LEU A 331 -15.63 2.38 -13.43
CA LEU A 331 -16.80 2.00 -14.22
C LEU A 331 -18.10 2.62 -13.67
N GLU A 332 -18.26 2.63 -12.36
CA GLU A 332 -19.45 3.19 -11.69
C GLU A 332 -19.60 4.71 -11.87
N LYS A 333 -18.52 5.42 -12.22
CA LYS A 333 -18.53 6.87 -12.44
C LYS A 333 -19.07 7.31 -13.80
N GLY A 334 -19.54 6.37 -14.61
CA GLY A 334 -20.24 6.68 -15.87
C GLY A 334 -19.32 6.99 -17.05
N ILE A 335 -18.04 6.60 -16.97
CA ILE A 335 -17.16 6.54 -18.14
C ILE A 335 -17.56 5.29 -18.94
N ASP A 336 -17.78 5.43 -20.25
CA ASP A 336 -18.02 4.27 -21.13
C ASP A 336 -16.94 3.18 -20.93
N GLU A 337 -17.33 1.92 -21.04
CA GLU A 337 -16.54 0.74 -20.65
C GLU A 337 -15.16 0.69 -21.32
N THR A 338 -15.11 1.04 -22.60
CA THR A 338 -13.88 1.08 -23.40
C THR A 338 -12.87 2.04 -22.79
N ASN A 339 -13.33 3.24 -22.41
CA ASN A 339 -12.50 4.27 -21.81
C ASN A 339 -12.10 3.91 -20.37
N THR A 340 -12.98 3.26 -19.61
CA THR A 340 -12.67 2.76 -18.27
C THR A 340 -11.53 1.73 -18.31
N MET A 341 -11.64 0.73 -19.18
CA MET A 341 -10.62 -0.31 -19.32
C MET A 341 -9.30 0.27 -19.80
N LYS A 342 -9.33 1.16 -20.81
CA LYS A 342 -8.15 1.89 -21.28
C LYS A 342 -7.48 2.65 -20.13
N SER A 343 -8.25 3.42 -19.35
CA SER A 343 -7.72 4.19 -18.23
C SER A 343 -7.07 3.28 -17.18
N TYR A 344 -7.71 2.18 -16.81
CA TYR A 344 -7.15 1.25 -15.83
C TYR A 344 -5.88 0.55 -16.34
N GLU A 345 -5.84 0.14 -17.60
CA GLU A 345 -4.63 -0.47 -18.20
C GLU A 345 -3.49 0.55 -18.33
N LEU A 346 -3.76 1.80 -18.72
CA LEU A 346 -2.76 2.88 -18.68
C LEU A 346 -2.21 3.10 -17.27
N ALA A 347 -3.07 3.02 -16.24
CA ALA A 347 -2.61 3.10 -14.85
C ALA A 347 -1.69 1.92 -14.48
N LYS A 348 -2.03 0.68 -14.86
CA LYS A 348 -1.18 -0.51 -14.63
C LYS A 348 0.14 -0.47 -15.38
N GLN A 349 0.15 0.15 -16.56
CA GLN A 349 1.37 0.40 -17.33
C GLN A 349 2.22 1.53 -16.75
N LEU A 350 1.75 2.17 -15.67
CA LEU A 350 2.36 3.30 -15.00
C LEU A 350 2.50 4.49 -15.96
N SER A 351 1.54 4.71 -16.86
CA SER A 351 1.60 5.75 -17.89
C SER A 351 1.24 7.15 -17.39
N TYR A 352 0.28 7.25 -16.47
CA TYR A 352 -0.16 8.55 -15.95
C TYR A 352 0.96 9.29 -15.20
N PRO A 353 0.99 10.64 -15.27
CA PRO A 353 1.91 11.44 -14.48
C PRO A 353 1.52 11.48 -13.00
N VAL A 354 0.22 11.36 -12.67
CA VAL A 354 -0.26 11.31 -11.29
C VAL A 354 -0.94 9.97 -11.08
N ILE A 355 -0.42 9.14 -10.18
CA ILE A 355 -1.02 7.82 -9.88
C ILE A 355 -1.34 7.77 -8.39
N ILE A 356 -2.63 7.63 -8.06
CA ILE A 356 -3.10 7.48 -6.68
C ILE A 356 -3.37 6.00 -6.43
N SER A 357 -2.81 5.45 -5.36
CA SER A 357 -2.79 4.00 -5.14
C SER A 357 -2.79 3.58 -3.67
N THR A 358 -3.13 2.32 -3.41
CA THR A 358 -2.83 1.72 -2.11
C THR A 358 -1.35 1.36 -2.01
N GLY A 359 -0.78 1.43 -0.80
CA GLY A 359 0.60 0.99 -0.55
C GLY A 359 0.91 -0.43 -1.06
N ASP A 360 -0.08 -1.33 -1.00
CA ASP A 360 -0.03 -2.70 -1.51
C ASP A 360 0.41 -2.84 -2.96
N GLN A 361 0.17 -1.82 -3.79
CA GLN A 361 0.53 -1.88 -5.20
C GLN A 361 2.06 -1.80 -5.40
N PHE A 362 2.78 -1.20 -4.46
CA PHE A 362 4.19 -0.83 -4.63
C PHE A 362 5.10 -1.33 -3.51
N PHE A 363 4.71 -1.22 -2.24
CA PHE A 363 5.57 -1.58 -1.11
C PHE A 363 6.05 -3.04 -1.09
N PRO A 364 5.24 -4.05 -1.48
CA PRO A 364 5.72 -5.42 -1.61
C PRO A 364 6.94 -5.57 -2.54
N TYR A 365 7.18 -4.64 -3.47
CA TYR A 365 8.34 -4.70 -4.36
C TYR A 365 9.68 -4.47 -3.65
N ALA A 366 9.71 -4.04 -2.39
CA ALA A 366 10.94 -4.07 -1.58
C ALA A 366 11.45 -5.51 -1.34
N LEU A 367 10.57 -6.50 -1.44
CA LEU A 367 10.90 -7.93 -1.40
C LEU A 367 11.34 -8.46 -2.77
N ARG A 368 11.44 -7.59 -3.79
CA ARG A 368 11.88 -7.89 -5.16
C ARG A 368 11.23 -9.13 -5.83
N PRO A 369 9.89 -9.29 -5.77
CA PRO A 369 9.22 -10.31 -6.55
C PRO A 369 9.35 -10.04 -8.07
N PRO A 370 9.02 -11.01 -8.93
CA PRO A 370 8.97 -10.81 -10.37
C PRO A 370 8.30 -9.51 -10.82
N GLY A 371 9.01 -8.72 -11.64
CA GLY A 371 8.56 -7.43 -12.16
C GLY A 371 8.93 -6.21 -11.29
N TYR A 372 9.75 -6.37 -10.25
CA TYR A 372 10.27 -5.23 -9.46
C TYR A 372 11.10 -4.26 -10.32
N GLU A 373 11.75 -4.77 -11.36
CA GLU A 373 12.59 -3.97 -12.25
C GLU A 373 11.79 -2.88 -12.96
N LYS A 374 10.60 -3.23 -13.52
CA LYS A 374 9.67 -2.26 -14.14
C LYS A 374 9.29 -1.14 -13.17
N VAL A 375 9.02 -1.51 -11.91
CA VAL A 375 8.59 -0.57 -10.86
C VAL A 375 9.73 0.38 -10.49
N PHE A 376 10.92 -0.15 -10.17
CA PHE A 376 12.07 0.69 -9.79
C PHE A 376 12.65 1.49 -10.96
N ALA A 377 12.58 0.98 -12.19
CA ALA A 377 12.95 1.78 -13.37
C ALA A 377 12.07 3.01 -13.52
N THR A 378 10.75 2.86 -13.33
CA THR A 378 9.80 3.99 -13.34
C THR A 378 10.04 4.93 -12.15
N LEU A 379 10.26 4.38 -10.96
CA LEU A 379 10.50 5.17 -9.75
C LEU A 379 11.86 5.90 -9.75
N SER A 380 12.82 5.46 -10.57
CA SER A 380 14.16 6.07 -10.65
C SER A 380 14.16 7.55 -11.07
N TYR A 381 13.12 8.00 -11.75
CA TYR A 381 12.91 9.40 -12.15
C TYR A 381 11.56 9.96 -11.66
N SER A 382 10.84 9.21 -10.82
CA SER A 382 9.55 9.63 -10.28
C SER A 382 9.66 10.09 -8.82
N ARG A 383 8.57 10.67 -8.35
CA ARG A 383 8.38 11.07 -6.95
C ARG A 383 7.40 10.10 -6.26
N LEU A 384 7.69 9.68 -5.03
CA LEU A 384 6.79 8.86 -4.23
C LEU A 384 6.28 9.63 -3.02
N VAL A 385 4.97 9.76 -2.89
CA VAL A 385 4.30 10.28 -1.70
C VAL A 385 3.78 9.10 -0.88
N ILE A 386 4.16 9.06 0.40
CA ILE A 386 3.71 8.08 1.39
C ILE A 386 2.93 8.82 2.46
N ASP A 387 1.64 8.52 2.60
CA ASP A 387 0.77 9.13 3.61
C ASP A 387 0.35 8.12 4.67
N GLU A 388 0.29 8.59 5.92
CA GLU A 388 -0.11 7.83 7.10
C GLU A 388 0.69 6.53 7.32
N VAL A 389 2.03 6.59 7.26
CA VAL A 389 2.92 5.41 7.47
C VAL A 389 2.70 4.70 8.81
N GLN A 390 2.25 5.44 9.82
CA GLN A 390 1.96 4.89 11.14
C GLN A 390 0.74 3.97 11.17
N ALA A 391 -0.09 3.95 10.12
CA ALA A 391 -1.20 3.01 10.00
C ALA A 391 -0.76 1.57 9.67
N TYR A 392 0.52 1.37 9.33
CA TYR A 392 1.09 0.07 9.03
C TYR A 392 1.72 -0.56 10.27
N ASP A 393 1.66 -1.89 10.36
CA ASP A 393 2.35 -2.64 11.41
C ASP A 393 3.90 -2.54 11.29
N PRO A 394 4.67 -2.96 12.31
CA PRO A 394 6.13 -2.90 12.30
C PRO A 394 6.78 -3.55 11.10
N LYS A 395 6.29 -4.71 10.67
CA LYS A 395 6.86 -5.46 9.55
C LYS A 395 6.63 -4.72 8.24
N ALA A 396 5.41 -4.27 7.99
CA ALA A 396 5.06 -3.43 6.86
C ALA A 396 5.89 -2.13 6.84
N CYS A 397 6.11 -1.49 8.00
CA CYS A 397 6.99 -0.33 8.12
C CYS A 397 8.45 -0.64 7.74
N ALA A 398 8.99 -1.81 8.09
CA ALA A 398 10.32 -2.23 7.67
C ALA A 398 10.41 -2.41 6.14
N ILE A 399 9.39 -2.99 5.53
CA ILE A 399 9.27 -3.14 4.07
C ILE A 399 9.17 -1.77 3.39
N ILE A 400 8.35 -0.85 3.92
CA ILE A 400 8.20 0.51 3.39
C ILE A 400 9.51 1.29 3.48
N THR A 401 10.20 1.25 4.63
CA THR A 401 11.49 1.94 4.79
C THR A 401 12.56 1.36 3.86
N LYS A 402 12.55 0.04 3.63
CA LYS A 402 13.42 -0.59 2.61
C LYS A 402 13.05 -0.15 1.20
N PHE A 403 11.77 -0.03 0.89
CA PHE A 403 11.30 0.47 -0.40
C PHE A 403 11.80 1.90 -0.66
N MET A 404 11.72 2.77 0.34
CA MET A 404 12.22 4.16 0.27
C MET A 404 13.73 4.21 0.06
N GLU A 405 14.49 3.34 0.73
CA GLU A 405 15.94 3.18 0.52
C GLU A 405 16.25 2.88 -0.95
N TRP A 406 15.51 1.94 -1.54
CA TRP A 406 15.68 1.55 -2.93
C TRP A 406 15.34 2.71 -3.88
N ILE A 407 14.24 3.42 -3.66
CA ILE A 407 13.88 4.60 -4.47
C ILE A 407 15.00 5.64 -4.46
N TYR A 408 15.50 5.96 -3.27
CA TYR A 408 16.60 6.91 -3.10
C TYR A 408 17.86 6.46 -3.85
N LYS A 409 18.28 5.20 -3.69
CA LYS A 409 19.45 4.64 -4.39
C LYS A 409 19.26 4.58 -5.92
N MET A 410 18.03 4.38 -6.39
CA MET A 410 17.69 4.43 -7.82
C MET A 410 17.69 5.86 -8.39
N GLY A 411 17.65 6.90 -7.55
CA GLY A 411 17.65 8.31 -7.94
C GLY A 411 16.29 8.99 -7.89
N GLY A 412 15.25 8.26 -7.49
CA GLY A 412 13.93 8.82 -7.23
C GLY A 412 13.91 9.68 -5.96
N LYS A 413 12.78 10.35 -5.73
CA LYS A 413 12.57 11.18 -4.53
C LYS A 413 11.33 10.72 -3.79
N PHE A 414 11.31 10.92 -2.47
CA PHE A 414 10.12 10.63 -1.67
C PHE A 414 9.70 11.79 -0.77
N LEU A 415 8.40 11.84 -0.49
CA LEU A 415 7.77 12.65 0.54
C LEU A 415 7.01 11.70 1.47
N LEU A 416 7.50 11.55 2.69
CA LEU A 416 6.79 10.88 3.75
C LEU A 416 5.99 11.91 4.55
N MET A 417 4.68 11.75 4.65
CA MET A 417 3.85 12.64 5.47
C MET A 417 3.06 11.89 6.53
N THR A 418 2.96 12.48 7.71
CA THR A 418 2.27 11.87 8.85
C THR A 418 1.84 12.95 9.85
N ALA A 419 0.81 12.63 10.64
CA ALA A 419 0.51 13.42 11.83
C ALA A 419 1.51 13.17 12.97
N THR A 420 2.00 11.94 13.07
CA THR A 420 2.81 11.45 14.18
C THR A 420 3.82 10.43 13.65
N LEU A 421 5.09 10.83 13.54
CA LEU A 421 6.14 9.98 12.99
C LEU A 421 6.73 9.09 14.09
N PRO A 422 6.66 7.75 13.96
CA PRO A 422 7.37 6.87 14.87
C PRO A 422 8.88 7.07 14.76
N LYS A 423 9.56 7.24 15.90
CA LYS A 423 10.96 7.66 15.92
C LYS A 423 11.92 6.67 15.26
N PHE A 424 11.65 5.36 15.39
CA PHE A 424 12.45 4.32 14.74
C PHE A 424 12.43 4.43 13.20
N ILE A 425 11.32 4.87 12.61
CA ILE A 425 11.21 5.12 11.16
C ILE A 425 12.06 6.33 10.78
N GLU A 426 11.96 7.43 11.54
CA GLU A 426 12.79 8.62 11.34
C GLU A 426 14.28 8.29 11.37
N ASN A 427 14.72 7.57 12.41
CA ASN A 427 16.10 7.18 12.62
C ASN A 427 16.62 6.31 11.46
N ARG A 428 15.82 5.33 11.00
CA ARG A 428 16.20 4.52 9.84
C ARG A 428 16.33 5.39 8.59
N ILE A 429 15.38 6.25 8.28
CA ILE A 429 15.45 7.10 7.08
C ILE A 429 16.65 8.05 7.13
N ARG A 430 16.91 8.68 8.29
CA ARG A 430 18.09 9.55 8.49
C ARG A 430 19.41 8.82 8.27
N SER A 431 19.51 7.57 8.71
CA SER A 431 20.71 6.74 8.50
C SER A 431 20.95 6.40 7.02
N LEU A 432 19.91 6.46 6.19
CA LEU A 432 19.95 6.06 4.78
C LEU A 432 20.10 7.24 3.81
N VAL A 433 19.53 8.40 4.14
CA VAL A 433 19.31 9.51 3.22
C VAL A 433 20.11 10.73 3.64
N ILE A 434 21.09 11.11 2.82
CA ILE A 434 22.03 12.19 3.13
C ILE A 434 21.36 13.57 2.99
N ASP A 435 20.45 13.74 2.03
CA ASP A 435 19.80 15.01 1.69
C ASP A 435 18.36 15.14 2.21
N LEU A 436 18.10 14.57 3.40
CA LEU A 436 16.77 14.54 4.01
C LEU A 436 16.39 15.86 4.67
N GLU A 437 15.22 16.39 4.31
CA GLU A 437 14.60 17.56 4.95
C GLU A 437 13.47 17.12 5.88
N ILE A 438 13.47 17.58 7.14
CA ILE A 438 12.35 17.37 8.07
C ILE A 438 11.59 18.68 8.26
N VAL A 439 10.34 18.68 7.83
CA VAL A 439 9.40 19.78 8.01
C VAL A 439 8.43 19.39 9.12
N ASN A 440 8.69 19.88 10.33
CA ASN A 440 7.79 19.68 11.47
C ASN A 440 6.97 20.95 11.75
N ILE A 441 5.68 20.91 11.43
CA ILE A 441 4.76 22.04 11.63
C ILE A 441 4.42 22.22 13.11
N TYR A 442 4.37 21.14 13.90
CA TYR A 442 4.14 21.23 15.35
C TYR A 442 5.22 22.05 16.05
N GLU A 443 6.49 21.84 15.67
CA GLU A 443 7.61 22.61 16.24
C GLU A 443 7.65 24.06 15.74
N LYS A 444 7.31 24.29 14.46
CA LYS A 444 7.27 25.66 13.90
C LYS A 444 6.20 26.54 14.55
N GLU A 445 5.05 25.96 14.87
CA GLU A 445 3.87 26.65 15.44
C GLU A 445 3.64 26.26 16.90
N LYS A 446 4.70 25.86 17.61
CA LYS A 446 4.62 25.29 18.97
C LYS A 446 3.82 26.17 19.93
N GLU A 447 4.21 27.44 20.05
CA GLU A 447 3.56 28.40 20.96
C GLU A 447 2.06 28.55 20.69
N ASN A 448 1.65 28.39 19.44
CA ASN A 448 0.26 28.47 19.02
C ASN A 448 -0.48 27.16 19.32
N PHE A 449 0.11 26.01 19.01
CA PHE A 449 -0.49 24.70 19.26
C PHE A 449 -0.64 24.36 20.75
N GLN A 450 0.21 24.91 21.60
CA GLN A 450 0.08 24.80 23.07
C GLN A 450 -1.17 25.51 23.60
N LYS A 451 -1.66 26.54 22.91
CA LYS A 451 -2.82 27.33 23.32
C LYS A 451 -4.15 26.80 22.80
N ILE A 452 -4.16 25.70 22.04
CA ILE A 452 -5.36 25.20 21.36
C ILE A 452 -5.82 23.90 22.01
N PHE A 453 -6.84 23.97 22.85
CA PHE A 453 -7.45 22.83 23.53
C PHE A 453 -8.83 22.52 22.94
N LYS A 454 -8.87 21.53 22.06
CA LYS A 454 -10.13 21.05 21.48
C LYS A 454 -10.72 19.86 22.23
N HIS A 455 -9.91 19.15 23.01
CA HIS A 455 -10.27 17.85 23.53
C HIS A 455 -9.96 17.73 25.02
N LYS A 456 -10.99 17.36 25.78
CA LYS A 456 -10.90 16.97 27.17
C LYS A 456 -11.31 15.50 27.28
N LEU A 457 -10.38 14.68 27.74
CA LEU A 457 -10.53 13.23 27.86
C LEU A 457 -10.99 12.90 29.27
N LYS A 458 -11.89 11.91 29.38
CA LYS A 458 -12.22 11.22 30.63
C LYS A 458 -11.96 9.74 30.45
N ILE A 459 -11.07 9.19 31.25
CA ILE A 459 -10.74 7.75 31.25
C ILE A 459 -11.56 7.07 32.35
N LYS A 460 -12.29 6.01 32.00
CA LYS A 460 -13.11 5.25 32.93
C LYS A 460 -12.70 3.78 32.93
N LEU A 461 -12.51 3.23 34.12
CA LEU A 461 -12.29 1.81 34.30
C LEU A 461 -13.64 1.08 34.33
N ILE A 462 -13.80 0.10 33.44
CA ILE A 462 -14.99 -0.73 33.33
C ILE A 462 -14.71 -2.06 34.03
N GLU A 463 -15.47 -2.33 35.09
CA GLU A 463 -15.48 -3.62 35.76
C GLU A 463 -16.12 -4.66 34.84
N ASN A 464 -15.42 -5.77 34.59
CA ASN A 464 -15.89 -6.84 33.71
C ASN A 464 -15.47 -8.22 34.25
N LYS A 465 -16.21 -9.26 33.83
CA LYS A 465 -15.96 -10.63 34.27
C LYS A 465 -14.93 -11.31 33.37
N LYS A 466 -14.23 -12.29 33.95
CA LYS A 466 -13.32 -13.17 33.22
C LYS A 466 -13.67 -14.62 33.46
N GLU A 467 -14.13 -15.30 32.41
CA GLU A 467 -14.42 -16.73 32.46
C GLU A 467 -13.23 -17.51 31.87
N GLY A 468 -12.44 -18.14 32.74
CA GLY A 468 -11.22 -18.83 32.35
C GLY A 468 -10.16 -17.89 31.76
N LYS A 469 -9.76 -18.13 30.49
CA LYS A 469 -8.78 -17.28 29.78
C LYS A 469 -9.41 -16.14 28.97
N ASN A 470 -10.73 -16.13 28.81
CA ASN A 470 -11.42 -15.17 27.95
C ASN A 470 -12.17 -14.13 28.79
N PRO A 471 -11.77 -12.86 28.75
CA PRO A 471 -12.55 -11.79 29.34
C PRO A 471 -13.87 -11.58 28.59
N GLU A 472 -14.94 -11.34 29.34
CA GLU A 472 -16.22 -10.90 28.80
C GLU A 472 -16.19 -9.37 28.73
N PHE A 473 -16.44 -8.83 27.54
CA PHE A 473 -16.46 -7.39 27.32
C PHE A 473 -17.88 -6.92 27.09
N GLU A 474 -18.37 -6.06 27.97
CA GLU A 474 -19.72 -5.49 27.91
C GLU A 474 -19.71 -4.09 28.52
N LEU A 475 -20.41 -3.14 27.90
CA LEU A 475 -20.60 -1.82 28.50
C LEU A 475 -21.69 -1.88 29.58
N PRO A 476 -21.44 -1.31 30.77
CA PRO A 476 -22.47 -1.08 31.78
C PRO A 476 -23.63 -0.24 31.24
N GLU A 477 -24.82 -0.40 31.80
CA GLU A 477 -26.01 0.31 31.34
C GLU A 477 -25.85 1.83 31.37
N GLY A 478 -25.20 2.37 32.40
CA GLY A 478 -24.95 3.81 32.54
C GLY A 478 -24.09 4.40 31.41
N GLU A 479 -23.19 3.62 30.80
CA GLU A 479 -22.39 4.09 29.67
C GLU A 479 -23.24 4.18 28.39
N ILE A 480 -24.13 3.21 28.18
CA ILE A 480 -25.09 3.24 27.07
C ILE A 480 -26.03 4.44 27.21
N GLU A 481 -26.50 4.70 28.44
CA GLU A 481 -27.35 5.84 28.74
C GLU A 481 -26.65 7.19 28.53
N GLU A 482 -25.35 7.29 28.86
CA GLU A 482 -24.59 8.51 28.62
C GLU A 482 -24.40 8.78 27.11
N ILE A 483 -24.16 7.76 26.29
CA ILE A 483 -24.12 7.88 24.82
C ILE A 483 -25.45 8.44 24.30
N ILE A 484 -26.57 7.85 24.74
CA ILE A 484 -27.92 8.25 24.33
C ILE A 484 -28.22 9.68 24.78
N LYS A 485 -27.86 10.03 26.01
CA LYS A 485 -28.02 11.37 26.58
C LYS A 485 -27.28 12.40 25.73
N LYS A 486 -26.01 12.15 25.38
CA LYS A 486 -25.24 13.06 24.51
C LYS A 486 -25.90 13.25 23.16
N ALA A 487 -26.39 12.19 22.54
CA ALA A 487 -27.11 12.32 21.28
C ALA A 487 -28.42 13.11 21.45
N ASN A 488 -29.18 12.90 22.51
CA ASN A 488 -30.40 13.67 22.80
C ASN A 488 -30.15 15.16 23.05
N GLU A 489 -28.92 15.57 23.39
CA GLU A 489 -28.49 16.98 23.42
C GLU A 489 -28.29 17.59 22.01
N GLY A 490 -28.62 16.88 20.93
CA GLY A 490 -28.43 17.33 19.53
C GLY A 490 -27.00 17.14 19.02
N LYS A 491 -26.17 16.37 19.73
CA LYS A 491 -24.76 16.15 19.39
C LYS A 491 -24.60 15.01 18.38
N ARG A 492 -23.57 15.12 17.54
CA ARG A 492 -23.04 14.00 16.75
C ARG A 492 -22.12 13.17 17.65
N VAL A 493 -22.49 11.93 17.92
CA VAL A 493 -21.75 11.02 18.80
C VAL A 493 -21.07 9.95 17.97
N LEU A 494 -19.76 9.82 18.13
CA LEU A 494 -18.96 8.78 17.52
C LEU A 494 -18.58 7.74 18.59
N VAL A 495 -18.85 6.47 18.33
CA VAL A 495 -18.53 5.35 19.23
C VAL A 495 -17.57 4.41 18.50
N ILE A 496 -16.29 4.41 18.89
CA ILE A 496 -15.26 3.60 18.22
C ILE A 496 -14.81 2.45 19.11
N LEU A 497 -15.07 1.23 18.64
CA LEU A 497 -14.78 -0.02 19.33
C LEU A 497 -13.70 -0.80 18.56
N ASN A 498 -12.87 -1.55 19.28
CA ASN A 498 -11.71 -2.23 18.73
C ASN A 498 -12.09 -3.50 17.95
N THR A 499 -13.24 -4.12 18.25
CA THR A 499 -13.69 -5.36 17.60
C THR A 499 -15.06 -5.20 16.96
N VAL A 500 -15.27 -5.89 15.84
CA VAL A 500 -16.55 -5.88 15.11
C VAL A 500 -17.68 -6.45 15.96
N ASP A 501 -17.41 -7.56 16.66
CA ASP A 501 -18.39 -8.24 17.52
C ASP A 501 -18.88 -7.33 18.66
N PHE A 502 -18.00 -6.49 19.20
CA PHE A 502 -18.41 -5.54 20.22
C PHE A 502 -19.18 -4.35 19.64
N ALA A 503 -18.78 -3.86 18.46
CA ALA A 503 -19.52 -2.83 17.74
C ALA A 503 -20.96 -3.24 17.43
N GLN A 504 -21.17 -4.47 16.94
CA GLN A 504 -22.51 -5.02 16.71
C GLN A 504 -23.33 -5.06 18.00
N ARG A 505 -22.78 -5.60 19.10
CA ARG A 505 -23.51 -5.69 20.38
C ARG A 505 -23.88 -4.33 20.98
N VAL A 506 -22.97 -3.35 20.91
CA VAL A 506 -23.25 -1.98 21.41
C VAL A 506 -24.31 -1.31 20.53
N TYR A 507 -24.24 -1.45 19.22
CA TYR A 507 -25.27 -0.97 18.30
C TYR A 507 -26.65 -1.58 18.60
N GLU A 508 -26.75 -2.90 18.75
CA GLU A 508 -28.01 -3.57 19.11
C GLU A 508 -28.59 -3.04 20.43
N LYS A 509 -27.74 -2.87 21.46
CA LYS A 509 -28.17 -2.28 22.74
C LYS A 509 -28.71 -0.85 22.59
N LEU A 510 -28.04 -0.01 21.80
CA LEU A 510 -28.49 1.35 21.52
C LEU A 510 -29.84 1.35 20.78
N MET A 511 -30.02 0.48 19.79
CA MET A 511 -31.28 0.32 19.05
C MET A 511 -32.44 -0.15 19.93
N ASN A 512 -32.16 -0.98 20.94
CA ASN A 512 -33.15 -1.48 21.88
C ASN A 512 -33.53 -0.45 22.96
N LYS A 513 -32.61 0.42 23.37
CA LYS A 513 -32.83 1.44 24.41
C LYS A 513 -33.29 2.81 23.88
N THR A 514 -33.35 3.00 22.56
CA THR A 514 -33.74 4.27 21.94
C THR A 514 -35.08 4.18 21.21
N SER A 515 -35.73 5.34 21.03
CA SER A 515 -36.96 5.52 20.25
C SER A 515 -36.74 6.61 19.19
N SER A 516 -37.62 6.70 18.19
CA SER A 516 -37.58 7.77 17.19
C SER A 516 -37.71 9.16 17.85
N PRO A 517 -37.03 10.21 17.33
CA PRO A 517 -36.26 10.22 16.08
C PRO A 517 -34.80 9.77 16.21
N LEU A 518 -34.29 9.54 17.44
CA LEU A 518 -32.88 9.18 17.62
C LEU A 518 -32.58 7.79 17.07
N LYS A 519 -33.48 6.81 17.26
CA LYS A 519 -33.32 5.45 16.75
C LYS A 519 -33.05 5.39 15.25
N ASP A 520 -33.69 6.28 14.48
CA ASP A 520 -33.53 6.39 13.02
C ASP A 520 -32.20 7.06 12.60
N ASN A 521 -31.43 7.52 13.59
CA ASN A 521 -30.16 8.23 13.45
C ASN A 521 -29.00 7.51 14.16
N ILE A 522 -29.12 6.19 14.35
CA ILE A 522 -28.06 5.32 14.85
C ILE A 522 -27.53 4.50 13.67
N PHE A 523 -26.21 4.52 13.47
CA PHE A 523 -25.56 3.89 12.33
C PHE A 523 -24.44 2.96 12.79
N LEU A 524 -24.19 1.89 12.01
CA LEU A 524 -23.11 0.93 12.24
C LEU A 524 -22.19 0.85 11.02
N LEU A 525 -20.87 0.95 11.24
CA LEU A 525 -19.89 0.84 10.16
C LEU A 525 -18.65 0.03 10.57
N HIS A 526 -18.34 -1.03 9.83
CA HIS A 526 -17.16 -1.88 10.06
C HIS A 526 -16.78 -2.69 8.81
N SER A 527 -15.71 -3.49 8.88
CA SER A 527 -15.18 -4.24 7.73
C SER A 527 -16.01 -5.46 7.29
N ARG A 528 -16.82 -6.05 8.17
CA ARG A 528 -17.58 -7.30 7.89
C ARG A 528 -18.91 -7.10 7.14
N PHE A 529 -18.99 -6.10 6.28
CA PHE A 529 -20.09 -5.94 5.31
C PHE A 529 -19.63 -6.42 3.93
N THR A 530 -20.56 -6.83 3.07
CA THR A 530 -20.28 -7.03 1.64
C THR A 530 -19.81 -5.72 1.03
N PHE A 531 -19.12 -5.78 -0.11
CA PHE A 531 -18.58 -4.58 -0.74
C PHE A 531 -19.68 -3.56 -1.07
N GLU A 532 -20.80 -4.03 -1.62
CA GLU A 532 -21.96 -3.18 -1.97
C GLU A 532 -22.58 -2.54 -0.73
N ASP A 533 -22.91 -3.34 0.31
CA ASP A 533 -23.52 -2.81 1.54
C ASP A 533 -22.59 -1.84 2.26
N ARG A 534 -21.31 -2.19 2.37
CA ARG A 534 -20.31 -1.32 2.98
C ARG A 534 -20.24 0.01 2.26
N LYS A 535 -20.17 -0.01 0.93
CA LYS A 535 -20.11 1.19 0.10
C LYS A 535 -21.36 2.05 0.26
N ASN A 536 -22.55 1.44 0.25
CA ASN A 536 -23.81 2.15 0.43
C ASN A 536 -23.86 2.82 1.81
N LYS A 537 -23.49 2.09 2.87
CA LYS A 537 -23.39 2.61 4.23
C LYS A 537 -22.34 3.70 4.37
N GLU A 538 -21.15 3.53 3.80
CA GLU A 538 -20.11 4.57 3.79
C GLU A 538 -20.65 5.84 3.12
N ASN A 539 -21.21 5.76 1.92
CA ASN A 539 -21.77 6.92 1.20
C ASN A 539 -22.89 7.62 1.97
N GLU A 540 -23.82 6.86 2.55
CA GLU A 540 -24.96 7.42 3.28
C GLU A 540 -24.54 8.00 4.64
N TYR A 541 -23.84 7.21 5.45
CA TYR A 541 -23.56 7.54 6.85
C TYR A 541 -22.46 8.59 6.96
N ILE A 542 -21.41 8.53 6.13
CA ILE A 542 -20.33 9.53 6.15
C ILE A 542 -20.89 10.90 5.77
N LYS A 543 -21.80 10.96 4.78
CA LYS A 543 -22.47 12.21 4.41
C LYS A 543 -23.27 12.82 5.56
N LYS A 544 -23.91 11.99 6.39
CA LYS A 544 -24.65 12.46 7.59
C LYS A 544 -23.74 13.03 8.68
N PHE A 545 -22.47 12.66 8.69
CA PHE A 545 -21.44 13.16 9.62
C PHE A 545 -20.39 14.03 8.92
N GLU A 546 -20.68 14.53 7.72
CA GLU A 546 -19.72 15.29 6.91
C GLU A 546 -19.22 16.52 7.67
N ASN A 547 -17.92 16.79 7.51
CA ASN A 547 -17.26 17.98 8.05
C ASN A 547 -17.31 19.14 7.04
N PRO A 548 -17.80 20.33 7.44
CA PRO A 548 -18.20 20.71 8.81
C PRO A 548 -19.65 20.30 9.16
N LYS A 549 -19.93 20.07 10.46
CA LYS A 549 -21.31 19.98 10.96
C LYS A 549 -22.09 21.26 10.61
N PRO A 550 -23.25 21.21 9.94
CA PRO A 550 -24.04 22.41 9.68
C PRO A 550 -24.53 23.05 10.98
N SER A 551 -24.51 24.38 11.07
CA SER A 551 -25.01 25.14 12.23
C SER A 551 -26.51 24.97 12.48
N THR A 552 -27.26 24.57 11.45
CA THR A 552 -28.70 24.29 11.52
C THR A 552 -29.05 22.89 12.03
N GLU A 553 -28.06 22.01 12.22
CA GLU A 553 -28.30 20.64 12.66
C GLU A 553 -28.57 20.57 14.17
N ASN A 554 -29.79 20.18 14.54
CA ASN A 554 -30.26 20.06 15.92
C ASN A 554 -30.68 18.64 16.33
N ILE A 555 -30.78 17.70 15.38
CA ILE A 555 -31.09 16.29 15.65
C ILE A 555 -29.77 15.54 15.89
N GLY A 556 -29.66 14.91 17.06
CA GLY A 556 -28.49 14.11 17.40
C GLY A 556 -28.42 12.80 16.61
N LYS A 557 -27.19 12.31 16.45
CA LYS A 557 -26.87 11.12 15.66
C LYS A 557 -25.80 10.31 16.35
N ILE A 558 -25.84 8.99 16.21
CA ILE A 558 -24.82 8.09 16.75
C ILE A 558 -24.22 7.27 15.61
N LEU A 559 -22.89 7.30 15.46
CA LEU A 559 -22.17 6.39 14.58
C LEU A 559 -21.33 5.43 15.42
N VAL A 560 -21.74 4.16 15.46
CA VAL A 560 -20.95 3.07 16.02
C VAL A 560 -20.03 2.53 14.93
N ALA A 561 -18.73 2.46 15.19
CA ALA A 561 -17.77 2.01 14.20
C ALA A 561 -16.57 1.28 14.82
N THR A 562 -15.78 0.65 13.95
CA THR A 562 -14.44 0.17 14.30
C THR A 562 -13.35 1.10 13.74
N GLN A 563 -12.12 0.62 13.56
CA GLN A 563 -10.98 1.40 13.03
C GLN A 563 -11.22 1.97 11.62
N VAL A 564 -12.28 1.53 10.93
CA VAL A 564 -12.65 2.01 9.59
C VAL A 564 -12.88 3.52 9.52
N VAL A 565 -13.17 4.19 10.65
CA VAL A 565 -13.34 5.66 10.71
C VAL A 565 -12.05 6.40 11.12
N GLU A 566 -10.98 5.69 11.49
CA GLU A 566 -9.73 6.31 11.96
C GLU A 566 -8.99 7.03 10.85
N ALA A 567 -9.03 6.52 9.62
CA ALA A 567 -8.32 7.10 8.48
C ALA A 567 -9.27 7.49 7.36
N SER A 568 -8.99 8.66 6.79
CA SER A 568 -9.48 9.08 5.47
C SER A 568 -10.99 9.18 5.26
N LEU A 569 -11.78 9.39 6.33
CA LEU A 569 -13.18 9.82 6.21
C LEU A 569 -13.33 11.28 6.67
N ASN A 570 -14.03 12.11 5.91
CA ASN A 570 -14.26 13.52 6.24
C ASN A 570 -15.40 13.69 7.27
N ILE A 571 -15.25 13.08 8.44
CA ILE A 571 -16.22 13.05 9.54
C ILE A 571 -15.95 14.17 10.55
N ASP A 572 -16.99 14.84 11.03
CA ASP A 572 -17.00 15.77 12.17
C ASP A 572 -18.05 15.34 13.21
N ALA A 573 -17.59 14.98 14.41
CA ALA A 573 -18.39 14.63 15.57
C ALA A 573 -18.20 15.65 16.71
N ASP A 574 -19.15 15.70 17.63
CA ASP A 574 -19.07 16.55 18.82
C ASP A 574 -18.47 15.82 20.02
N VAL A 575 -18.77 14.52 20.13
CA VAL A 575 -18.33 13.66 21.24
C VAL A 575 -17.83 12.33 20.70
N LEU A 576 -16.74 11.83 21.30
CA LEU A 576 -16.21 10.48 21.05
C LEU A 576 -16.33 9.63 22.30
N PHE A 577 -16.87 8.42 22.15
CA PHE A 577 -16.73 7.33 23.08
C PHE A 577 -15.84 6.27 22.45
N THR A 578 -14.81 5.80 23.15
CA THR A 578 -13.86 4.86 22.54
C THR A 578 -13.21 3.92 23.53
N GLU A 579 -12.87 2.72 23.07
CA GLU A 579 -11.98 1.84 23.82
C GLU A 579 -10.53 2.35 23.80
N ILE A 580 -9.76 2.00 24.83
CA ILE A 580 -8.31 2.21 24.85
C ILE A 580 -7.65 1.63 23.61
N CYS A 581 -6.70 2.39 23.05
CA CYS A 581 -5.95 2.06 21.85
C CYS A 581 -4.52 2.63 21.95
N PRO A 582 -3.61 2.26 21.02
CA PRO A 582 -2.33 2.94 20.85
C PRO A 582 -2.50 4.47 20.73
N LEU A 583 -1.56 5.25 21.26
CA LEU A 583 -1.68 6.72 21.35
C LEU A 583 -1.79 7.39 19.97
N ASP A 584 -1.10 6.85 18.97
CA ASP A 584 -1.20 7.27 17.57
C ASP A 584 -2.62 7.06 17.01
N ALA A 585 -3.21 5.89 17.23
CA ALA A 585 -4.60 5.62 16.85
C ALA A 585 -5.58 6.53 17.61
N LEU A 586 -5.34 6.79 18.91
CA LEU A 586 -6.14 7.72 19.70
C LEU A 586 -6.16 9.12 19.10
N VAL A 587 -5.00 9.66 18.73
CA VAL A 587 -4.89 10.99 18.10
C VAL A 587 -5.68 11.03 16.79
N GLN A 588 -5.69 9.94 16.01
CA GLN A 588 -6.50 9.83 14.79
C GLN A 588 -8.01 9.81 15.08
N ARG A 589 -8.45 9.06 16.10
CA ARG A 589 -9.86 9.03 16.55
C ARG A 589 -10.33 10.41 17.02
N ILE A 590 -9.54 11.05 17.88
CA ILE A 590 -9.82 12.39 18.41
C ILE A 590 -9.81 13.46 17.30
N GLY A 591 -9.01 13.28 16.25
CA GLY A 591 -9.01 14.14 15.06
C GLY A 591 -10.32 14.14 14.25
N ARG A 592 -11.31 13.31 14.61
CA ARG A 592 -12.69 13.32 14.07
C ARG A 592 -13.66 14.11 14.95
N VAL A 593 -13.23 14.55 16.13
CA VAL A 593 -14.03 15.32 17.09
C VAL A 593 -13.70 16.80 16.92
N LEU A 594 -14.71 17.64 16.73
CA LEU A 594 -14.57 19.09 16.54
C LEU A 594 -13.63 19.45 15.39
N ARG A 595 -13.67 18.65 14.31
CA ARG A 595 -12.82 18.79 13.12
C ARG A 595 -13.09 20.10 12.37
N ARG A 596 -14.28 20.66 12.52
CA ARG A 596 -14.69 21.97 12.00
C ARG A 596 -13.82 23.14 12.51
N TYR A 597 -13.17 23.00 13.66
CA TYR A 597 -12.27 24.02 14.21
C TYR A 597 -10.86 23.86 13.64
N PHE A 598 -10.41 24.88 12.91
CA PHE A 598 -9.14 24.89 12.22
C PHE A 598 -8.29 26.09 12.63
N TYR A 599 -7.00 25.85 12.88
CA TYR A 599 -6.03 26.87 13.27
C TYR A 599 -5.35 27.50 12.05
N LYS A 600 -5.19 28.82 12.06
CA LYS A 600 -4.58 29.63 11.00
C LYS A 600 -4.01 30.94 11.54
N ASP A 601 -2.71 31.18 11.35
CA ASP A 601 -2.04 32.49 11.56
C ASP A 601 -2.45 33.20 12.87
N GLY A 602 -2.43 32.47 13.97
CA GLY A 602 -2.82 33.00 15.28
C GLY A 602 -4.35 33.05 15.53
N LYS A 603 -5.17 32.43 14.68
CA LYS A 603 -6.62 32.36 14.82
C LYS A 603 -7.17 30.94 14.70
N ILE A 604 -8.22 30.63 15.44
CA ILE A 604 -9.05 29.43 15.24
C ILE A 604 -10.33 29.85 14.52
N ARG A 605 -10.67 29.19 13.41
CA ARG A 605 -11.94 29.40 12.71
C ARG A 605 -12.82 28.17 12.83
N ASN A 606 -14.08 28.38 13.17
CA ASN A 606 -15.12 27.36 13.07
C ASN A 606 -15.72 27.41 11.65
N LYS A 607 -15.56 26.33 10.89
CA LYS A 607 -16.07 26.26 9.51
C LYS A 607 -17.60 26.16 9.41
N SER A 608 -18.29 25.83 10.51
CA SER A 608 -19.74 25.69 10.53
C SER A 608 -20.48 27.03 10.49
N ASP A 609 -19.94 28.05 11.14
CA ASP A 609 -20.56 29.38 11.31
C ASP A 609 -19.63 30.54 10.95
N ASN A 610 -18.39 30.25 10.54
CA ASN A 610 -17.33 31.21 10.23
C ASN A 610 -16.88 32.09 11.40
N THR A 611 -17.18 31.70 12.65
CA THR A 611 -16.64 32.38 13.84
C THR A 611 -15.13 32.23 13.91
N GLU A 612 -14.44 33.31 14.32
CA GLU A 612 -12.98 33.35 14.48
C GLU A 612 -12.61 33.72 15.92
N TYR A 613 -11.60 33.04 16.46
CA TYR A 613 -11.06 33.24 17.80
C TYR A 613 -9.58 33.58 17.67
N ASN A 614 -9.12 34.70 18.22
CA ASN A 614 -7.71 35.09 18.16
C ASN A 614 -6.95 34.49 19.36
N ILE A 615 -5.98 33.62 19.09
CA ILE A 615 -5.19 32.92 20.12
C ILE A 615 -3.89 33.63 20.48
N SER A 616 -3.60 34.79 19.85
CA SER A 616 -2.42 35.59 20.21
C SER A 616 -2.48 36.13 21.65
N GLN A 617 -3.67 36.23 22.25
CA GLN A 617 -3.89 36.85 23.57
C GLN A 617 -4.34 35.87 24.67
N SER A 618 -4.94 34.73 24.32
CA SER A 618 -5.47 33.75 25.30
C SER A 618 -5.51 32.34 24.72
N GLU A 619 -5.65 31.34 25.60
CA GLU A 619 -5.94 29.97 25.21
C GLU A 619 -7.31 29.88 24.53
N PHE A 620 -7.43 29.01 23.53
CA PHE A 620 -8.70 28.57 22.96
C PHE A 620 -9.08 27.24 23.59
N LYS A 621 -10.24 27.19 24.26
CA LYS A 621 -10.86 25.95 24.73
C LYS A 621 -12.23 25.79 24.08
N SER A 622 -12.46 24.68 23.41
CA SER A 622 -13.78 24.39 22.80
C SER A 622 -14.75 23.71 23.77
N PHE A 623 -14.33 23.51 25.01
CA PHE A 623 -15.08 22.90 26.10
C PHE A 623 -14.98 23.83 27.31
N GLU A 624 -16.04 23.88 28.12
CA GLU A 624 -16.00 24.57 29.41
C GLU A 624 -15.44 23.62 30.48
N ASN A 625 -16.29 22.71 30.99
CA ASN A 625 -15.91 21.74 32.02
C ASN A 625 -16.17 20.28 31.62
N GLU A 626 -17.06 20.03 30.67
CA GLU A 626 -17.48 18.68 30.31
C GLU A 626 -16.50 18.02 29.31
N PRO A 627 -16.10 16.75 29.54
CA PRO A 627 -15.34 15.97 28.57
C PRO A 627 -16.09 15.78 27.25
N ASN A 628 -15.36 15.81 26.14
CA ASN A 628 -15.88 15.46 24.81
C ASN A 628 -15.23 14.19 24.24
N VAL A 629 -14.31 13.58 24.99
CA VAL A 629 -13.72 12.28 24.65
C VAL A 629 -13.81 11.38 25.89
N TYR A 630 -14.60 10.32 25.80
CA TYR A 630 -14.77 9.31 26.85
C TYR A 630 -14.03 8.06 26.43
N MET A 631 -13.12 7.59 27.28
CA MET A 631 -12.29 6.42 27.00
C MET A 631 -12.57 5.30 28.01
N TRP A 632 -12.85 4.11 27.51
CA TRP A 632 -13.06 2.92 28.32
C TRP A 632 -11.81 2.05 28.38
N VAL A 633 -11.46 1.65 29.60
CA VAL A 633 -10.43 0.67 29.89
C VAL A 633 -11.10 -0.48 30.65
N PHE A 634 -11.07 -1.70 30.12
CA PHE A 634 -11.60 -2.87 30.84
C PHE A 634 -10.57 -3.37 31.85
N LYS A 635 -11.03 -3.72 33.06
CA LYS A 635 -10.17 -4.13 34.17
C LYS A 635 -9.59 -5.53 33.96
N GLU A 636 -10.45 -6.47 33.59
CA GLU A 636 -10.06 -7.85 33.34
C GLU A 636 -9.74 -8.04 31.86
N GLY A 637 -8.49 -7.75 31.48
CA GLY A 637 -7.97 -7.93 30.13
C GLY A 637 -8.15 -6.71 29.22
N LEU A 638 -7.37 -6.66 28.14
CA LEU A 638 -7.43 -5.57 27.15
C LEU A 638 -8.17 -6.07 25.91
N GLN A 639 -9.27 -5.41 25.53
CA GLN A 639 -9.98 -5.74 24.30
C GLN A 639 -9.19 -5.28 23.07
N SER A 640 -8.27 -6.15 22.64
CA SER A 640 -7.37 -5.96 21.48
C SER A 640 -7.63 -6.99 20.37
N GLY A 641 -8.81 -7.62 20.38
CA GLY A 641 -9.11 -8.76 19.49
C GLY A 641 -8.16 -9.94 19.70
N ARG A 642 -7.82 -10.26 20.97
CA ARG A 642 -6.80 -11.28 21.34
C ARG A 642 -5.40 -10.97 20.77
N LYS A 643 -4.93 -9.72 20.91
CA LYS A 643 -3.66 -9.19 20.39
C LYS A 643 -3.58 -8.99 18.87
N LYS A 644 -4.68 -9.20 18.15
CA LYS A 644 -4.69 -9.16 16.67
C LYS A 644 -5.03 -7.80 16.09
N VAL A 645 -5.69 -6.95 16.87
CA VAL A 645 -6.03 -5.57 16.47
C VAL A 645 -4.90 -4.64 16.86
N TYR A 646 -4.50 -4.69 18.12
CA TYR A 646 -3.40 -3.89 18.67
C TYR A 646 -2.52 -4.75 19.58
N SER A 647 -1.23 -4.48 19.60
CA SER A 647 -0.31 -5.08 20.56
C SER A 647 -0.67 -4.64 21.98
N GLU A 648 -0.73 -5.59 22.91
CA GLU A 648 -0.92 -5.31 24.35
C GLU A 648 0.19 -4.40 24.90
N GLU A 649 1.41 -4.50 24.35
CA GLU A 649 2.53 -3.65 24.68
C GLU A 649 2.16 -2.18 24.45
N LEU A 650 1.73 -1.84 23.23
CA LEU A 650 1.35 -0.49 22.85
C LEU A 650 0.21 0.05 23.72
N ILE A 651 -0.84 -0.75 23.97
CA ILE A 651 -1.96 -0.33 24.81
C ILE A 651 -1.50 0.02 26.24
N LYS A 652 -0.63 -0.81 26.84
CA LYS A 652 -0.11 -0.57 28.20
C LYS A 652 0.77 0.68 28.26
N PHE A 653 1.61 0.92 27.25
CA PHE A 653 2.39 2.15 27.21
C PHE A 653 1.53 3.39 26.95
N SER A 654 0.46 3.30 26.15
CA SER A 654 -0.52 4.39 26.02
C SER A 654 -1.11 4.80 27.35
N ILE A 655 -1.55 3.80 28.12
CA ILE A 655 -2.12 3.97 29.47
C ILE A 655 -1.14 4.73 30.38
N VAL A 656 0.12 4.32 30.39
CA VAL A 656 1.16 4.89 31.24
C VAL A 656 1.43 6.36 30.89
N TRP A 657 1.49 6.67 29.60
CA TRP A 657 1.69 8.04 29.12
C TRP A 657 0.47 8.94 29.35
N LEU A 658 -0.75 8.43 29.19
CA LEU A 658 -1.97 9.15 29.55
C LEU A 658 -2.02 9.45 31.06
N TRP A 659 -1.69 8.46 31.90
CA TRP A 659 -1.60 8.67 33.35
C TRP A 659 -0.59 9.76 33.70
N LYS A 660 0.58 9.75 33.06
CA LYS A 660 1.63 10.76 33.30
C LYS A 660 1.15 12.16 32.95
N LYS A 661 0.54 12.33 31.77
CA LYS A 661 -0.06 13.61 31.35
C LYS A 661 -1.20 14.05 32.28
N GLY A 662 -1.97 13.12 32.83
CA GLY A 662 -2.99 13.44 33.86
C GLY A 662 -2.40 13.91 35.20
N LYS A 663 -1.12 13.65 35.48
CA LYS A 663 -0.43 14.07 36.71
C LYS A 663 0.40 15.35 36.56
N GLY A 664 0.72 15.76 35.33
CA GLY A 664 1.53 16.95 35.09
C GLY A 664 1.91 17.12 33.63
N ASP A 665 2.75 18.12 33.38
CA ASP A 665 3.26 18.42 32.04
C ASP A 665 4.29 17.37 31.59
N ILE A 666 4.23 17.02 30.30
CA ILE A 666 5.11 16.06 29.62
C ILE A 666 6.10 16.75 28.68
N GLU A 667 5.96 18.05 28.45
CA GLU A 667 6.77 18.78 27.48
C GLU A 667 8.24 18.91 27.88
N THR A 668 8.51 19.03 29.18
CA THR A 668 9.89 19.04 29.71
C THR A 668 10.61 17.75 29.34
N LEU A 669 9.94 16.61 29.47
CA LEU A 669 10.46 15.30 29.10
C LEU A 669 10.72 15.18 27.60
N LEU A 670 9.83 15.75 26.77
CA LEU A 670 10.05 15.76 25.32
C LEU A 670 11.32 16.54 24.96
N LYS A 671 11.56 17.70 25.60
CA LYS A 671 12.77 18.49 25.38
C LYS A 671 14.03 17.73 25.81
N GLU A 672 13.99 17.08 26.98
CA GLU A 672 15.10 16.27 27.48
C GLU A 672 15.45 15.14 26.51
N ILE A 673 14.45 14.38 26.04
CA ILE A 673 14.66 13.31 25.06
C ILE A 673 15.16 13.87 23.73
N SER A 674 14.57 14.97 23.24
CA SER A 674 14.98 15.58 21.96
C SER A 674 16.42 16.11 21.97
N GLN A 675 16.91 16.64 23.10
CA GLN A 675 18.28 17.14 23.22
C GLN A 675 19.31 16.00 23.18
N VAL A 676 19.00 14.87 23.82
CA VAL A 676 19.83 13.64 23.78
C VAL A 676 19.97 13.13 22.34
N GLU A 677 18.92 13.25 21.53
CA GLU A 677 18.91 12.82 20.12
C GLU A 677 19.75 13.68 19.17
N THR A 678 19.99 14.95 19.49
CA THR A 678 20.76 15.87 18.62
C THR A 678 22.28 15.76 18.78
N GLY A 679 22.77 15.05 19.80
CA GLY A 679 24.19 15.05 20.20
C GLY A 679 25.04 13.85 19.78
N ILE A 680 24.44 12.73 19.34
CA ILE A 680 25.17 11.46 19.15
C ILE A 680 24.74 10.82 17.82
N LYS A 681 25.71 10.33 17.04
CA LYS A 681 25.48 9.58 15.78
C LYS A 681 24.72 8.26 15.96
N ASP A 682 24.56 7.83 17.21
CA ASP A 682 23.85 6.62 17.62
C ASP A 682 22.86 6.97 18.73
N TYR A 683 21.62 6.52 18.56
CA TYR A 683 20.55 6.62 19.55
C TYR A 683 20.98 5.87 20.83
N ASP A 684 21.27 6.61 21.91
CA ASP A 684 21.63 6.01 23.19
C ASP A 684 20.38 5.64 23.99
N GLU A 685 19.92 4.39 23.78
CA GLU A 685 18.81 3.77 24.53
C GLU A 685 18.97 3.88 26.05
N SER A 686 20.20 3.97 26.56
CA SER A 686 20.46 3.98 28.00
C SER A 686 19.96 5.26 28.69
N VAL A 687 19.96 6.39 27.98
CA VAL A 687 19.51 7.68 28.52
C VAL A 687 17.99 7.75 28.56
N VAL A 688 17.32 7.35 27.48
CA VAL A 688 15.85 7.26 27.44
C VAL A 688 15.35 6.24 28.46
N GLU A 689 16.05 5.11 28.62
CA GLU A 689 15.72 4.12 29.64
C GLU A 689 15.89 4.67 31.06
N LYS A 690 16.89 5.52 31.29
CA LYS A 690 17.07 6.19 32.59
C LYS A 690 15.91 7.14 32.89
N ILE A 691 15.55 8.03 31.96
CA ILE A 691 14.41 8.96 32.11
C ILE A 691 13.13 8.16 32.35
N PHE A 692 12.89 7.12 31.54
CA PHE A 692 11.73 6.25 31.71
C PHE A 692 11.69 5.58 33.08
N LYS A 693 12.84 5.10 33.58
CA LYS A 693 12.94 4.50 34.91
C LYS A 693 12.65 5.52 35.99
N GLU A 694 13.19 6.73 35.89
CA GLU A 694 12.96 7.81 36.86
C GLU A 694 11.48 8.21 36.90
N GLU A 695 10.87 8.46 35.75
CA GLU A 695 9.50 8.96 35.63
C GLU A 695 8.42 7.96 36.06
N PHE A 696 8.65 6.66 35.83
CA PHE A 696 7.67 5.61 36.11
C PHE A 696 8.01 4.74 37.33
N SER A 697 9.14 5.02 38.01
CA SER A 697 9.47 4.36 39.28
C SER A 697 8.37 4.57 40.33
N LEU A 698 7.91 5.81 40.50
CA LEU A 698 6.84 6.22 41.43
C LEU A 698 5.50 5.54 41.13
N LEU A 699 5.20 5.28 39.86
CA LEU A 699 4.00 4.53 39.43
C LEU A 699 3.96 3.13 40.09
N LEU A 700 5.13 2.55 40.37
CA LEU A 700 5.30 1.20 40.87
C LEU A 700 5.59 1.13 42.39
N GLU A 701 5.86 2.26 43.07
CA GLU A 701 6.29 2.26 44.48
C GLU A 701 5.23 1.77 45.48
N ASP A 702 3.94 2.00 45.24
CA ASP A 702 2.87 1.47 46.09
C ASP A 702 2.77 -0.07 46.03
N ASN A 703 3.07 -0.66 44.86
CA ASN A 703 3.00 -2.11 44.62
C ASN A 703 4.23 -2.86 45.15
N LEU A 704 5.32 -2.14 45.48
CA LEU A 704 6.55 -2.72 46.03
C LEU A 704 6.47 -2.96 47.53
N LYS A 705 5.43 -2.53 48.24
CA LYS A 705 5.29 -2.78 49.70
C LYS A 705 5.05 -4.26 50.01
N GLU A 706 4.39 -5.01 49.12
CA GLU A 706 4.04 -6.44 49.29
C GLU A 706 5.11 -7.44 48.80
N LYS A 707 6.14 -7.00 48.07
CA LYS A 707 7.15 -7.89 47.45
C LYS A 707 8.37 -8.16 48.36
N SER A 708 9.01 -9.32 48.22
CA SER A 708 10.25 -9.66 48.95
C SER A 708 11.44 -8.74 48.56
N LYS A 709 12.44 -8.55 49.44
CA LYS A 709 13.61 -7.68 49.17
C LYS A 709 14.34 -7.98 47.84
N LYS A 710 14.39 -9.25 47.42
CA LYS A 710 15.01 -9.68 46.15
C LYS A 710 14.17 -9.26 44.94
N GLN A 711 12.86 -9.47 45.00
CA GLN A 711 11.90 -9.04 43.97
C GLN A 711 11.78 -7.52 43.86
N LYS A 712 11.94 -6.76 44.96
CA LYS A 712 11.99 -5.30 44.91
C LYS A 712 13.20 -4.77 44.15
N LYS A 713 14.33 -5.49 44.18
CA LYS A 713 15.57 -5.11 43.49
C LYS A 713 15.47 -5.41 41.98
N GLU A 714 15.03 -6.61 41.61
CA GLU A 714 14.78 -6.99 40.19
C GLU A 714 13.71 -6.14 39.51
N SER A 715 12.62 -5.78 40.20
CA SER A 715 11.55 -4.94 39.64
C SER A 715 11.91 -3.46 39.52
N LYS A 716 12.86 -2.95 40.33
CA LYS A 716 13.47 -1.62 40.12
C LYS A 716 14.48 -1.62 38.96
N GLU A 717 15.12 -2.76 38.68
CA GLU A 717 16.10 -2.86 37.58
C GLU A 717 15.43 -2.96 36.18
N ASN A 718 14.22 -3.53 36.07
CA ASN A 718 13.49 -3.68 34.78
C ASN A 718 12.01 -3.20 34.85
N ILE A 719 11.83 -1.87 34.94
CA ILE A 719 10.51 -1.19 34.99
C ILE A 719 9.64 -1.50 33.76
N TYR A 720 10.26 -1.61 32.59
CA TYR A 720 9.58 -1.91 31.32
C TYR A 720 8.82 -3.24 31.38
N GLU A 721 9.47 -4.33 31.79
CA GLU A 721 8.79 -5.62 31.98
C GLU A 721 7.74 -5.59 33.08
N THR A 722 7.96 -4.78 34.12
CA THR A 722 7.03 -4.66 35.23
C THR A 722 5.71 -4.05 34.75
N ILE A 723 5.75 -2.99 33.94
CA ILE A 723 4.56 -2.39 33.32
C ILE A 723 3.79 -3.42 32.48
N LEU A 724 4.50 -4.24 31.69
CA LEU A 724 3.88 -5.26 30.86
C LEU A 724 3.22 -6.38 31.66
N LYS A 725 3.69 -6.67 32.87
CA LYS A 725 3.16 -7.75 33.73
C LYS A 725 2.13 -7.26 34.75
N ASP A 726 2.15 -5.99 35.13
CA ASP A 726 1.31 -5.45 36.20
C ASP A 726 -0.06 -4.97 35.69
N ASN A 727 -1.12 -5.72 36.03
CA ASN A 727 -2.49 -5.33 35.72
C ASN A 727 -3.09 -4.37 36.76
N LYS A 728 -2.49 -4.21 37.95
CA LYS A 728 -2.94 -3.25 38.97
C LYS A 728 -2.70 -1.79 38.54
N LEU A 729 -1.92 -1.57 37.48
CA LEU A 729 -1.75 -0.25 36.87
C LEU A 729 -3.07 0.35 36.36
N LEU A 730 -4.04 -0.50 36.00
CA LEU A 730 -5.34 -0.07 35.50
C LEU A 730 -6.18 0.62 36.59
N ASP A 731 -6.03 0.20 37.84
CA ASP A 731 -6.76 0.78 38.98
C ASP A 731 -6.42 2.27 39.18
N LYS A 732 -5.20 2.67 38.81
CA LYS A 732 -4.72 4.06 38.91
C LYS A 732 -5.32 5.00 37.85
N LEU A 733 -6.05 4.48 36.87
CA LEU A 733 -6.62 5.24 35.75
C LEU A 733 -8.07 5.69 35.95
N ASN A 734 -8.72 5.22 37.01
CA ASN A 734 -10.15 5.43 37.13
C ASN A 734 -10.48 6.92 37.32
N GLU A 735 -11.33 7.45 36.43
CA GLU A 735 -11.83 8.82 36.41
C GLU A 735 -10.76 9.91 36.28
N ILE A 736 -9.64 9.61 35.60
CA ILE A 736 -8.69 10.65 35.21
C ILE A 736 -9.29 11.52 34.11
N GLU A 737 -9.26 12.84 34.31
CA GLU A 737 -9.55 13.83 33.27
C GLU A 737 -8.26 14.49 32.76
N ILE A 738 -8.14 14.64 31.44
CA ILE A 738 -6.95 15.18 30.79
C ILE A 738 -7.37 16.20 29.74
N GLU A 739 -6.88 17.43 29.87
CA GLU A 739 -6.96 18.43 28.81
C GLU A 739 -5.77 18.25 27.86
N LEU A 740 -6.05 18.17 26.56
CA LEU A 740 -5.02 18.02 25.53
C LEU A 740 -5.01 19.22 24.60
N SER A 741 -3.88 19.94 24.61
CA SER A 741 -3.58 20.88 23.54
C SER A 741 -3.28 20.14 22.22
N GLU A 742 -3.29 20.84 21.09
CA GLU A 742 -2.83 20.25 19.82
C GLU A 742 -1.35 19.84 19.88
N TYR A 743 -0.52 20.56 20.65
CA TYR A 743 0.89 20.19 20.86
C TYR A 743 1.04 18.97 21.78
N ASP A 744 0.23 18.85 22.83
CA ASP A 744 0.25 17.68 23.74
C ASP A 744 0.02 16.36 22.99
N LYS A 745 -0.87 16.36 21.99
CA LYS A 745 -1.13 15.16 21.17
C LYS A 745 0.13 14.72 20.42
N TYR A 746 0.85 15.67 19.84
CA TYR A 746 2.12 15.41 19.16
C TYR A 746 3.21 14.93 20.14
N ALA A 747 3.31 15.61 21.29
CA ALA A 747 4.28 15.28 22.33
C ALA A 747 4.04 13.87 22.89
N LEU A 748 2.80 13.52 23.23
CA LEU A 748 2.42 12.20 23.73
C LEU A 748 2.83 11.09 22.78
N VAL A 749 2.54 11.21 21.48
CA VAL A 749 2.86 10.16 20.51
C VAL A 749 4.37 10.06 20.26
N THR A 750 5.07 11.20 20.25
CA THR A 750 6.54 11.21 20.11
C THR A 750 7.21 10.52 21.30
N LEU A 751 6.80 10.88 22.52
CA LEU A 751 7.27 10.26 23.76
C LEU A 751 6.95 8.77 23.80
N PHE A 752 5.73 8.40 23.45
CA PHE A 752 5.28 7.01 23.33
C PHE A 752 6.25 6.17 22.50
N TYR A 753 6.52 6.56 21.25
CA TYR A 753 7.42 5.80 20.37
C TYR A 753 8.89 5.84 20.80
N SER A 754 9.35 6.93 21.43
CA SER A 754 10.73 7.00 21.96
C SER A 754 10.98 5.98 23.07
N THR A 755 9.94 5.57 23.81
CA THR A 755 10.09 4.64 24.94
C THR A 755 9.95 3.16 24.60
N ILE A 756 9.60 2.82 23.36
CA ILE A 756 9.48 1.43 22.95
C ILE A 756 10.88 0.83 22.79
N LYS A 757 11.16 -0.27 23.49
CA LYS A 757 12.47 -0.93 23.44
C LYS A 757 12.67 -1.66 22.11
N ARG A 758 13.88 -1.60 21.55
CA ARG A 758 14.27 -2.34 20.34
C ARG A 758 14.07 -3.85 20.47
N ASN A 759 14.38 -4.42 21.63
CA ASN A 759 14.16 -5.84 21.94
C ASN A 759 12.73 -6.15 22.45
N GLY A 760 11.84 -5.16 22.49
CA GLY A 760 10.42 -5.35 22.80
C GLY A 760 9.69 -6.09 21.67
N ASN A 761 8.48 -6.58 21.92
CA ASN A 761 7.78 -7.43 20.94
C ASN A 761 7.45 -6.65 19.67
N TYR A 762 7.08 -5.37 19.79
CA TYR A 762 6.70 -4.53 18.66
C TYR A 762 7.89 -4.16 17.74
N LEU A 763 8.97 -3.60 18.28
CA LEU A 763 10.11 -3.17 17.45
C LEU A 763 11.01 -4.31 16.99
N LYS A 764 11.07 -5.43 17.74
CA LYS A 764 11.83 -6.60 17.32
C LYS A 764 11.38 -7.08 15.94
N GLU A 765 10.07 -7.11 15.68
CA GLU A 765 9.52 -7.49 14.38
C GLU A 765 9.99 -6.57 13.25
N PHE A 766 10.02 -5.24 13.49
CA PHE A 766 10.57 -4.27 12.52
C PHE A 766 12.05 -4.56 12.23
N PHE A 767 12.90 -4.71 13.25
CA PHE A 767 14.35 -4.88 13.07
C PHE A 767 14.72 -6.26 12.55
N ASP A 768 14.02 -7.32 12.94
CA ASP A 768 14.22 -8.68 12.41
C ASP A 768 13.89 -8.70 10.91
N THR A 769 12.74 -8.11 10.53
CA THR A 769 12.34 -7.98 9.12
C THR A 769 13.35 -7.16 8.33
N LEU A 770 13.79 -6.02 8.88
CA LEU A 770 14.78 -5.17 8.23
C LEU A 770 16.12 -5.87 8.06
N SER A 771 16.56 -6.66 9.05
CA SER A 771 17.80 -7.44 9.00
C SER A 771 17.75 -8.50 7.89
N LEU A 772 16.60 -9.16 7.71
CA LEU A 772 16.38 -10.10 6.60
C LEU A 772 16.44 -9.39 5.23
N LEU A 773 15.81 -8.22 5.13
CA LEU A 773 15.82 -7.40 3.91
C LEU A 773 17.22 -6.85 3.59
N ASP A 774 17.97 -6.40 4.59
CA ASP A 774 19.35 -5.92 4.46
C ASP A 774 20.33 -7.07 4.13
N ALA A 775 20.06 -8.29 4.60
CA ALA A 775 20.76 -9.50 4.19
C ALA A 775 20.44 -9.94 2.75
N GLY A 776 19.48 -9.28 2.09
CA GLY A 776 19.16 -9.51 0.70
C GLY A 776 18.08 -10.57 0.46
N TRP A 777 17.19 -10.81 1.41
CA TRP A 777 16.04 -11.68 1.19
C TRP A 777 15.15 -11.18 0.03
N MET A 778 14.55 -12.12 -0.70
CA MET A 778 13.68 -11.88 -1.85
C MET A 778 12.51 -12.86 -1.84
N SER A 779 11.38 -12.46 -2.42
CA SER A 779 10.25 -13.36 -2.68
C SER A 779 10.28 -13.88 -4.10
N GLU A 780 10.01 -15.17 -4.29
CA GLU A 780 9.95 -15.80 -5.61
C GLU A 780 8.65 -15.49 -6.36
N ARG A 781 7.60 -15.05 -5.63
CA ARG A 781 6.26 -14.81 -6.17
C ARG A 781 5.69 -13.49 -5.69
N LYS A 782 5.05 -12.74 -6.60
CA LYS A 782 4.36 -11.49 -6.25
C LYS A 782 3.29 -11.67 -5.16
N SER A 783 2.50 -12.73 -5.24
CA SER A 783 1.45 -13.03 -4.25
C SER A 783 2.02 -13.35 -2.86
N GLU A 784 3.23 -13.93 -2.79
CA GLU A 784 3.92 -14.13 -1.53
C GLU A 784 4.43 -12.81 -0.96
N ALA A 785 5.00 -11.93 -1.78
CA ALA A 785 5.44 -10.61 -1.33
C ALA A 785 4.27 -9.78 -0.77
N GLU A 786 3.13 -9.76 -1.46
CA GLU A 786 1.89 -9.10 -1.01
C GLU A 786 1.40 -9.67 0.33
N ARG A 787 1.47 -10.99 0.48
CA ARG A 787 1.10 -11.72 1.70
C ARG A 787 2.02 -11.39 2.88
N ILE A 788 3.33 -11.29 2.64
CA ILE A 788 4.31 -10.91 3.67
C ILE A 788 4.11 -9.47 4.12
N PHE A 789 3.75 -8.57 3.18
CA PHE A 789 3.59 -7.15 3.47
C PHE A 789 2.46 -6.84 4.44
N ARG A 790 1.28 -7.45 4.30
CA ARG A 790 0.15 -7.10 5.18
C ARG A 790 0.02 -7.94 6.45
N GLU A 791 0.56 -9.16 6.52
CA GLU A 791 0.30 -10.19 7.56
C GLU A 791 -1.19 -10.47 7.93
N ILE A 792 -2.11 -9.65 7.44
CA ILE A 792 -3.55 -9.73 7.54
C ILE A 792 -3.97 -10.37 6.23
N TYR A 793 -4.05 -11.69 6.26
CA TYR A 793 -4.61 -12.50 5.20
C TYR A 793 -6.11 -12.25 5.11
N ASP A 794 -6.56 -11.11 4.61
CA ASP A 794 -7.98 -10.94 4.33
C ASP A 794 -8.35 -11.81 3.12
N VAL A 795 -9.18 -12.81 3.36
CA VAL A 795 -9.67 -13.75 2.34
C VAL A 795 -11.13 -13.47 2.07
N GLY A 796 -11.51 -13.55 0.80
CA GLY A 796 -12.90 -13.41 0.38
C GLY A 796 -13.71 -14.57 0.94
N VAL A 797 -14.88 -14.28 1.49
CA VAL A 797 -15.80 -15.28 1.99
C VAL A 797 -17.22 -15.02 1.50
N VAL A 798 -17.96 -16.11 1.30
CA VAL A 798 -19.42 -16.08 1.10
C VAL A 798 -20.08 -16.66 2.35
N PRO A 799 -20.95 -15.91 3.03
CA PRO A 799 -21.72 -16.41 4.17
C PRO A 799 -22.66 -17.53 3.78
N LYS A 800 -22.80 -18.56 4.62
CA LYS A 800 -23.59 -19.75 4.31
C LYS A 800 -25.04 -19.44 4.00
N ASN A 801 -25.66 -18.51 4.73
CA ASN A 801 -27.05 -18.10 4.52
C ASN A 801 -27.27 -17.36 3.19
N LYS A 802 -26.21 -16.88 2.54
CA LYS A 802 -26.26 -16.18 1.25
C LYS A 802 -25.78 -17.03 0.07
N LEU A 803 -25.38 -18.28 0.30
CA LEU A 803 -24.79 -19.14 -0.72
C LEU A 803 -25.76 -19.44 -1.89
N GLU A 804 -27.04 -19.69 -1.62
CA GLU A 804 -28.01 -20.01 -2.69
C GLU A 804 -28.37 -18.78 -3.52
N GLU A 805 -28.51 -17.60 -2.87
CA GLU A 805 -28.68 -16.32 -3.57
C GLU A 805 -27.47 -16.01 -4.47
N PHE A 806 -26.25 -16.22 -3.96
CA PHE A 806 -25.01 -16.05 -4.71
C PHE A 806 -24.96 -16.97 -5.94
N LYS A 807 -25.33 -18.25 -5.78
CA LYS A 807 -25.40 -19.21 -6.89
C LYS A 807 -26.38 -18.77 -7.98
N ASN A 808 -27.59 -18.36 -7.58
CA ASN A 808 -28.61 -17.89 -8.51
C ASN A 808 -28.14 -16.64 -9.28
N GLU A 809 -27.40 -15.74 -8.63
CA GLU A 809 -26.88 -14.54 -9.29
C GLU A 809 -25.77 -14.85 -10.29
N ILE A 810 -24.92 -15.86 -10.02
CA ILE A 810 -23.93 -16.36 -10.99
C ILE A 810 -24.64 -16.89 -12.25
N GLU A 811 -25.69 -17.71 -12.09
CA GLU A 811 -26.46 -18.27 -13.21
C GLU A 811 -27.09 -17.14 -14.05
N LYS A 812 -27.76 -16.17 -13.41
CA LYS A 812 -28.33 -14.99 -14.11
C LYS A 812 -27.27 -14.18 -14.85
N PHE A 813 -26.09 -13.99 -14.26
CA PHE A 813 -25.00 -13.27 -14.90
C PHE A 813 -24.54 -13.98 -16.17
N ILE A 814 -24.37 -15.31 -16.12
CA ILE A 814 -23.93 -16.10 -17.27
C ILE A 814 -24.97 -16.04 -18.40
N ASP A 815 -26.26 -16.18 -18.07
CA ASP A 815 -27.35 -16.08 -19.06
C ASP A 815 -27.39 -14.71 -19.73
N LYS A 816 -27.26 -13.63 -18.94
CA LYS A 816 -27.19 -12.25 -19.44
C LYS A 816 -26.03 -12.04 -20.42
N ILE A 817 -24.86 -12.60 -20.13
CA ILE A 817 -23.67 -12.45 -20.98
C ILE A 817 -23.79 -13.27 -22.26
N ASN A 818 -24.29 -14.50 -22.17
CA ASN A 818 -24.47 -15.38 -23.33
C ASN A 818 -25.43 -14.76 -24.36
N LEU A 819 -26.43 -14.00 -23.92
CA LEU A 819 -27.39 -13.30 -24.79
C LEU A 819 -26.82 -12.05 -25.48
N ASN A 820 -25.88 -11.33 -24.83
CA ASN A 820 -25.52 -9.96 -25.26
C ASN A 820 -24.19 -9.82 -26.02
N LYS A 821 -23.38 -10.86 -26.24
CA LYS A 821 -22.08 -10.83 -26.98
C LYS A 821 -21.33 -9.48 -26.86
N LYS A 822 -21.07 -9.03 -25.64
CA LYS A 822 -20.41 -7.75 -25.39
C LYS A 822 -18.89 -7.92 -25.21
N GLY A 823 -18.12 -6.99 -25.76
CA GLY A 823 -16.64 -6.94 -25.71
C GLY A 823 -16.12 -6.44 -24.36
N TRP A 824 -16.46 -7.13 -23.27
CA TRP A 824 -16.19 -6.69 -21.89
C TRP A 824 -15.02 -7.46 -21.27
N SER A 825 -14.33 -6.85 -20.31
CA SER A 825 -13.57 -7.60 -19.29
C SER A 825 -14.57 -8.33 -18.40
N LEU A 826 -14.98 -9.53 -18.81
CA LEU A 826 -16.06 -10.30 -18.16
C LEU A 826 -15.90 -10.40 -16.63
N PHE A 827 -14.66 -10.46 -16.14
CA PHE A 827 -14.40 -10.56 -14.70
C PHE A 827 -14.76 -9.28 -13.94
N THR A 828 -14.51 -8.10 -14.52
CA THR A 828 -14.85 -6.81 -13.89
C THR A 828 -16.36 -6.75 -13.63
N CYS A 829 -17.14 -7.16 -14.63
CA CYS A 829 -18.60 -7.13 -14.54
C CYS A 829 -19.14 -8.21 -13.60
N PHE A 830 -18.51 -9.39 -13.60
CA PHE A 830 -18.80 -10.41 -12.60
C PHE A 830 -18.53 -9.89 -11.18
N LYS A 831 -17.45 -9.14 -11.00
CA LYS A 831 -17.10 -8.55 -9.72
C LYS A 831 -18.11 -7.47 -9.28
N THR A 832 -18.53 -6.59 -10.17
CA THR A 832 -19.49 -5.52 -9.84
C THR A 832 -20.92 -6.00 -9.69
N GLU A 833 -21.35 -7.00 -10.47
CA GLU A 833 -22.75 -7.48 -10.47
C GLU A 833 -22.99 -8.64 -9.51
N VAL A 834 -21.96 -9.44 -9.21
CA VAL A 834 -22.08 -10.67 -8.41
C VAL A 834 -21.23 -10.61 -7.14
N LEU A 835 -19.90 -10.48 -7.26
CA LEU A 835 -19.02 -10.56 -6.08
C LEU A 835 -19.29 -9.44 -5.06
N SER A 836 -19.56 -8.23 -5.55
CA SER A 836 -19.82 -7.04 -4.71
C SER A 836 -20.95 -7.25 -3.71
N LYS A 837 -21.98 -8.01 -4.08
CA LYS A 837 -23.21 -8.20 -3.31
C LYS A 837 -23.09 -9.27 -2.23
N TYR A 838 -22.22 -10.26 -2.43
CA TYR A 838 -22.20 -11.47 -1.61
C TYR A 838 -20.85 -11.80 -0.98
N VAL A 839 -19.76 -11.21 -1.47
CA VAL A 839 -18.40 -11.45 -0.95
C VAL A 839 -18.01 -10.33 0.01
N LEU A 840 -17.52 -10.74 1.17
CA LEU A 840 -16.85 -9.86 2.14
C LEU A 840 -15.50 -10.45 2.52
N TYR A 841 -14.65 -9.67 3.18
CA TYR A 841 -13.30 -10.09 3.54
C TYR A 841 -13.16 -10.32 5.03
N LEU A 842 -12.56 -11.45 5.40
CA LEU A 842 -12.22 -11.79 6.78
C LEU A 842 -10.74 -12.14 6.88
N PRO A 843 -10.09 -11.89 8.02
CA PRO A 843 -8.76 -12.42 8.27
C PRO A 843 -8.77 -13.95 8.22
N ARG A 844 -7.82 -14.58 7.54
CA ARG A 844 -7.75 -16.02 7.25
C ARG A 844 -7.72 -16.88 8.49
N TYR A 845 -7.15 -16.38 9.59
CA TYR A 845 -7.18 -17.08 10.86
C TYR A 845 -8.60 -17.24 11.43
N SER A 846 -9.59 -16.53 10.88
CA SER A 846 -11.01 -16.66 11.25
C SER A 846 -11.67 -17.85 10.55
N LEU A 847 -11.02 -18.42 9.53
CA LEU A 847 -11.46 -19.64 8.86
C LEU A 847 -11.05 -20.89 9.66
N SER A 848 -11.77 -21.99 9.44
CA SER A 848 -11.35 -23.31 9.92
C SER A 848 -9.99 -23.71 9.34
N ASN A 849 -9.30 -24.66 10.00
CA ASN A 849 -8.00 -25.16 9.51
C ASN A 849 -8.05 -25.71 8.07
N ASN A 850 -9.21 -26.25 7.67
CA ASN A 850 -9.51 -26.69 6.30
C ASN A 850 -10.74 -25.91 5.79
N PRO A 851 -10.55 -24.70 5.25
CA PRO A 851 -11.65 -23.92 4.69
C PRO A 851 -12.08 -24.49 3.34
N ILE A 852 -13.39 -24.55 3.11
CA ILE A 852 -13.95 -25.07 1.86
C ILE A 852 -14.01 -23.94 0.84
N LEU A 853 -13.51 -24.18 -0.37
CA LEU A 853 -13.59 -23.20 -1.45
C LEU A 853 -15.01 -23.14 -1.99
N VAL A 854 -15.52 -21.93 -2.23
CA VAL A 854 -16.92 -21.74 -2.64
C VAL A 854 -17.22 -22.47 -3.95
N TYR A 855 -16.30 -22.43 -4.92
CA TYR A 855 -16.52 -23.10 -6.21
C TYR A 855 -16.63 -24.63 -6.11
N GLU A 856 -16.03 -25.27 -5.09
CA GLU A 856 -16.14 -26.72 -4.88
C GLU A 856 -17.56 -27.14 -4.46
N ILE A 857 -18.31 -26.21 -3.88
CA ILE A 857 -19.68 -26.41 -3.38
C ILE A 857 -20.70 -26.00 -4.43
N ILE A 858 -20.39 -24.96 -5.22
CA ILE A 858 -21.25 -24.45 -6.29
C ILE A 858 -21.33 -25.49 -7.42
N LYS A 859 -22.29 -26.42 -7.29
CA LYS A 859 -22.64 -27.38 -8.33
C LYS A 859 -23.59 -26.74 -9.35
N ILE A 860 -23.09 -25.79 -10.13
CA ILE A 860 -23.82 -25.23 -11.28
C ILE A 860 -23.51 -26.09 -12.51
N LYS A 861 -24.54 -26.46 -13.29
CA LYS A 861 -24.34 -27.11 -14.59
C LYS A 861 -23.89 -26.06 -15.62
N LEU A 862 -22.59 -25.92 -15.82
CA LEU A 862 -21.99 -24.98 -16.78
C LEU A 862 -21.30 -25.73 -17.93
N ASP A 863 -21.16 -25.07 -19.08
CA ASP A 863 -20.23 -25.54 -20.11
C ASP A 863 -18.78 -25.47 -19.61
N GLU A 864 -17.87 -26.23 -20.24
CA GLU A 864 -16.48 -26.38 -19.79
C GLU A 864 -15.73 -25.03 -19.73
N LYS A 865 -16.09 -24.08 -20.60
CA LYS A 865 -15.45 -22.76 -20.67
C LYS A 865 -15.87 -21.88 -19.50
N TRP A 866 -17.15 -21.86 -19.17
CA TRP A 866 -17.68 -21.14 -18.01
C TRP A 866 -17.26 -21.79 -16.70
N ALA A 867 -17.24 -23.12 -16.61
CA ALA A 867 -16.74 -23.84 -15.42
C ALA A 867 -15.31 -23.41 -15.06
N LYS A 868 -14.38 -23.46 -16.03
CA LYS A 868 -12.99 -23.03 -15.86
C LYS A 868 -12.86 -21.55 -15.49
N ARG A 869 -13.72 -20.67 -16.03
CA ARG A 869 -13.73 -19.24 -15.71
C ARG A 869 -14.18 -18.98 -14.28
N ILE A 870 -15.30 -19.57 -13.87
CA ILE A 870 -15.86 -19.41 -12.52
C ILE A 870 -14.90 -20.00 -11.47
N GLU A 871 -14.30 -21.16 -11.73
CA GLU A 871 -13.26 -21.73 -10.87
C GLU A 871 -12.10 -20.74 -10.67
N LYS A 872 -11.60 -20.14 -11.76
CA LYS A 872 -10.53 -19.14 -11.69
C LYS A 872 -10.97 -17.88 -10.94
N TRP A 873 -12.17 -17.37 -11.20
CA TRP A 873 -12.68 -16.13 -10.61
C TRP A 873 -13.06 -16.25 -9.13
N LEU A 874 -13.47 -17.43 -8.70
CA LEU A 874 -13.79 -17.75 -7.30
C LEU A 874 -12.61 -18.40 -6.57
N SER A 875 -11.46 -18.54 -7.21
CA SER A 875 -10.25 -19.06 -6.58
C SER A 875 -9.87 -18.17 -5.38
N GLY A 876 -9.67 -18.78 -4.21
CA GLY A 876 -9.38 -18.06 -2.97
C GLY A 876 -10.61 -17.44 -2.27
N ILE A 877 -11.83 -17.72 -2.72
CA ILE A 877 -13.07 -17.38 -2.01
C ILE A 877 -13.59 -18.60 -1.26
N TYR A 878 -13.84 -18.46 0.04
CA TYR A 878 -14.18 -19.57 0.94
C TYR A 878 -15.61 -19.48 1.49
N LEU A 879 -16.23 -20.63 1.77
CA LEU A 879 -17.53 -20.66 2.45
C LEU A 879 -17.31 -20.36 3.94
N TYR A 880 -18.07 -19.42 4.49
CA TYR A 880 -18.07 -19.12 5.91
C TYR A 880 -19.37 -19.56 6.59
N GLN A 881 -19.28 -20.18 7.77
CA GLN A 881 -20.45 -20.74 8.46
C GLN A 881 -21.33 -19.69 9.17
N GLY A 882 -20.84 -18.47 9.36
CA GLY A 882 -21.60 -17.38 9.99
C GLY A 882 -22.76 -16.85 9.14
N GLU A 883 -23.63 -16.08 9.78
CA GLU A 883 -24.82 -15.49 9.18
C GLU A 883 -24.61 -14.01 8.83
N TYR A 884 -24.98 -13.65 7.60
CA TYR A 884 -24.96 -12.27 7.14
C TYR A 884 -26.32 -11.59 7.31
N ASN A 885 -26.30 -10.39 7.87
CA ASN A 885 -27.45 -9.49 7.98
C ASN A 885 -27.08 -8.12 7.38
N GLU A 886 -27.97 -7.49 6.62
CA GLU A 886 -27.67 -6.22 5.92
C GLU A 886 -27.47 -5.03 6.87
N GLU A 887 -28.06 -5.05 8.06
CA GLU A 887 -27.89 -4.00 9.08
C GLU A 887 -26.60 -4.19 9.88
N LEU A 888 -26.30 -5.44 10.27
CA LEU A 888 -25.23 -5.79 11.20
C LEU A 888 -23.98 -6.36 10.53
N GLY A 889 -24.06 -6.76 9.27
CA GLY A 889 -23.02 -7.46 8.53
C GLY A 889 -22.91 -8.92 8.96
N LEU A 890 -21.71 -9.50 8.78
CA LEU A 890 -21.45 -10.89 9.17
C LEU A 890 -21.30 -11.03 10.68
N LYS A 891 -22.19 -11.84 11.27
CA LYS A 891 -22.10 -12.31 12.66
C LYS A 891 -21.23 -13.56 12.73
N VAL A 892 -20.30 -13.58 13.69
CA VAL A 892 -19.29 -14.65 13.88
C VAL A 892 -19.60 -15.47 15.12
#